data_AF-A0A366IVD5-F1
#
_entry.id   AF-A0A366IVD5-F1
#
_cell.length_a   1.000
_cell.length_b   1.000
_cell.length_c   1.000
_cell.angle_alpha   90.00
_cell.angle_beta   90.00
_cell.angle_gamma   90.00
#
_symmetry.space_group_name_H-M   'P 1'
#
loop_
_entity.id
_entity.type
_entity.pdbx_description
1 polymer ?
#
loop_
_entity_poly.entity_id
_entity_poly.type
_entity_poly.pdbx_seq_one_letter_code
_entity_poly.pdbx_strand_id
1 'polypeptide(L)'
;MAEYYWLLVASTLVFMMQAGFLCLESGRIRSKNSINVAAKNISDFIISTTLFWLFGFGIMFGDSVAGLFGASDFFFDDQHTAWEVSFFLFQMMFCGTAATLTSGAVAERMTFIGYVAITVILSAFIYPIVGHWVWSSIYPSEGPDGWLAKLGFIDFAGSTVVHSVGGWVALAAIIIIGPRLGRFEEGIRLPPGNNLPLSALGTLLIWFGWIGFNGGSTLALTDAVPMIILNTFISAAWGALIAAAINYFRDGYIEVGFVLNGTIAGLVGITASCHVVSPGASVIIGAVSGVVVYFGSLLMERWRLDDALDVVPAHLFAGIWGTLSVALFGQTDKINNGLGFVEQLGVQALGIVVIGFYCFVVGYVGMWLLNRLMPLRASKEQEEQGLNVAEHRATTELFDLLTSMQYQQNNADFSKSVPEEPFTEVGQIARKYNQVIDRVSTEIAQRDNALMRFQESEMRKSAILNSSMDCIVTINRFGSVIEFNPAAERTFGCLKKQVEGKSFIGLFIREEDRRKMFESLNSGFSTSNGLILNRRNPFRLQRSPNNDFPAEIAITKANADSVQESEYTLHIRDMTRHVKLQERLKFLAYSDPLTSLYNRTYLMDSLVSALLFATKQKTSVGLLFLDLDNFKIINDTLGHKAGDELLCEVARRLIGVSEQCDVIARWGGDEFVFMMTENVTESRLARRAQQILEAMRAPVHLNEQYFTIPTSIGVAHTTENEQNLDADKLIQQADIAMYWAKEKGRDNAQFFTSEMANIVTKKFGFEKEINDALALAQFSLVYQPKVLMEKANILGLEALIRWNHPTKGRISPADFISIAEESNLIIKIDEWVIDQALQQQKAWRDQGLRMVPIAVNLSGRHLVSDSLVSYISQKLEVYNVEGYLLEIEITEGVLLQDIQRCIEVMAELKALDIKISVDDFGTGYSSLSYLKRLPLDVLKIDQSFVEECDSHIEDTKICETIIHLARSLELRIVAEGVETAPQADMLKSLGCEVFQGYYFHKPMEGADIAKLLTVSPVIA
;
A
#
# COMPACT_ATOMS: atom_id res chain seq x y z
N MET A 1 52.44 3.98 16.50
CA MET A 1 51.37 4.56 15.66
C MET A 1 50.90 3.62 14.55
N ALA A 2 51.78 2.87 13.86
CA ALA A 2 51.38 2.03 12.72
C ALA A 2 50.56 0.77 13.09
N GLU A 3 50.81 0.14 14.23
CA GLU A 3 50.28 -1.20 14.54
C GLU A 3 48.79 -1.21 14.90
N TYR A 4 48.37 -0.38 15.86
CA TYR A 4 46.95 -0.29 16.23
C TYR A 4 46.07 0.27 15.09
N TYR A 5 46.62 1.14 14.23
CA TYR A 5 45.91 1.64 13.04
C TYR A 5 45.61 0.51 12.06
N TRP A 6 46.57 -0.38 11.82
CA TRP A 6 46.34 -1.56 10.97
C TRP A 6 45.25 -2.46 11.52
N LEU A 7 45.26 -2.74 12.83
CA LEU A 7 44.21 -3.52 13.48
C LEU A 7 42.83 -2.89 13.35
N LEU A 8 42.70 -1.56 13.47
CA LEU A 8 41.42 -0.86 13.28
C LEU A 8 40.92 -0.94 11.83
N VAL A 9 41.82 -0.76 10.85
CA VAL A 9 41.48 -0.94 9.42
C VAL A 9 41.06 -2.39 9.15
N ALA A 10 41.82 -3.36 9.64
CA ALA A 10 41.49 -4.77 9.52
C ALA A 10 40.15 -5.09 10.17
N SER A 11 39.88 -4.58 11.37
CA SER A 11 38.60 -4.74 12.07
C SER A 11 37.44 -4.19 11.26
N THR A 12 37.61 -3.02 10.63
CA THR A 12 36.59 -2.40 9.77
C THR A 12 36.31 -3.26 8.53
N LEU A 13 37.36 -3.82 7.92
CA LEU A 13 37.25 -4.74 6.78
C LEU A 13 36.54 -6.05 7.17
N VAL A 14 36.85 -6.62 8.34
CA VAL A 14 36.15 -7.81 8.84
C VAL A 14 34.68 -7.48 9.18
N PHE A 15 34.41 -6.31 9.76
CA PHE A 15 33.04 -5.86 10.01
C PHE A 15 32.21 -5.76 8.73
N MET A 16 32.82 -5.32 7.61
CA MET A 16 32.16 -5.30 6.29
C MET A 16 31.68 -6.69 5.84
N MET A 17 32.29 -7.77 6.33
CA MET A 17 31.83 -9.13 6.05
C MET A 17 30.42 -9.39 6.58
N GLN A 18 29.98 -8.71 7.64
CA GLN A 18 28.61 -8.83 8.17
C GLN A 18 27.58 -8.35 7.14
N ALA A 19 27.86 -7.25 6.44
CA ALA A 19 27.04 -6.82 5.30
C ALA A 19 27.11 -7.83 4.14
N GLY A 20 28.28 -8.43 3.92
CA GLY A 20 28.46 -9.50 2.94
C GLY A 20 27.62 -10.75 3.23
N PHE A 21 27.62 -11.25 4.47
CA PHE A 21 26.78 -12.37 4.91
C PHE A 21 25.31 -12.01 4.78
N LEU A 22 24.88 -10.83 5.25
CA LEU A 22 23.51 -10.36 5.11
C LEU A 22 23.02 -10.45 3.64
N CYS A 23 23.81 -9.94 2.69
CA CYS A 23 23.50 -10.00 1.26
C CYS A 23 23.52 -11.44 0.72
N LEU A 24 24.51 -12.24 1.10
CA LEU A 24 24.65 -13.63 0.68
C LEU A 24 23.44 -14.47 1.13
N GLU A 25 23.16 -14.48 2.43
CA GLU A 25 22.10 -15.27 3.04
C GLU A 25 20.73 -14.82 2.52
N SER A 26 20.42 -13.52 2.58
CA SER A 26 19.13 -12.97 2.14
C SER A 26 18.84 -13.19 0.64
N GLY A 27 19.89 -13.20 -0.19
CA GLY A 27 19.75 -13.47 -1.63
C GLY A 27 19.58 -14.96 -1.98
N ARG A 28 20.19 -15.86 -1.19
CA ARG A 28 20.16 -17.31 -1.42
C ARG A 28 18.92 -17.99 -0.84
N ILE A 29 18.29 -17.39 0.16
CA ILE A 29 17.03 -17.88 0.75
C ILE A 29 15.79 -17.31 0.04
N ARG A 30 14.62 -17.90 0.28
CA ARG A 30 13.34 -17.47 -0.31
C ARG A 30 12.89 -16.13 0.28
N SER A 31 12.25 -15.30 -0.54
CA SER A 31 11.79 -13.94 -0.17
C SER A 31 10.98 -13.89 1.11
N LYS A 32 10.12 -14.88 1.35
CA LYS A 32 9.28 -15.01 2.56
C LYS A 32 10.04 -15.16 3.88
N ASN A 33 11.37 -15.29 3.83
CA ASN A 33 12.25 -15.45 4.99
C ASN A 33 13.39 -14.40 5.05
N SER A 34 13.51 -13.50 4.07
CA SER A 34 14.65 -12.56 3.96
C SER A 34 14.79 -11.61 5.16
N ILE A 35 13.69 -11.07 5.66
CA ILE A 35 13.67 -10.16 6.81
C ILE A 35 14.08 -10.90 8.08
N ASN A 36 13.58 -12.12 8.26
CA ASN A 36 13.96 -12.96 9.40
C ASN A 36 15.46 -13.27 9.40
N VAL A 37 16.04 -13.60 8.26
CA VAL A 37 17.49 -13.81 8.11
C VAL A 37 18.26 -12.54 8.40
N ALA A 38 17.81 -11.38 7.90
CA ALA A 38 18.43 -10.10 8.20
C ALA A 38 18.44 -9.77 9.70
N ALA A 39 17.32 -9.99 10.37
CA ALA A 39 17.19 -9.79 11.81
C ALA A 39 18.14 -10.71 12.60
N LYS A 40 18.31 -11.97 12.18
CA LYS A 40 19.24 -12.94 12.79
C LYS A 40 20.69 -12.48 12.67
N ASN A 41 21.13 -12.08 11.48
CA ASN A 41 22.48 -11.56 11.24
C ASN A 41 22.81 -10.35 12.14
N ILE A 42 21.89 -9.38 12.23
CA ILE A 42 22.06 -8.21 13.11
C ILE A 42 22.13 -8.64 14.58
N SER A 43 21.27 -9.58 14.97
CA SER A 43 21.24 -10.11 16.34
C SER A 43 22.53 -10.82 16.70
N ASP A 44 23.15 -11.56 15.77
CA ASP A 44 24.44 -12.19 15.99
C ASP A 44 25.50 -11.17 16.38
N PHE A 45 25.62 -10.10 15.59
CA PHE A 45 26.59 -9.07 15.87
C PHE A 45 26.37 -8.42 17.25
N ILE A 46 25.11 -8.10 17.60
CA ILE A 46 24.77 -7.49 18.89
C ILE A 46 25.10 -8.45 20.05
N ILE A 47 24.65 -9.70 19.96
CA ILE A 47 24.82 -10.71 21.02
C ILE A 47 26.29 -11.09 21.16
N SER A 48 26.99 -11.36 20.05
CA SER A 48 28.40 -11.73 20.06
C SER A 48 29.23 -10.60 20.65
N THR A 49 28.98 -9.35 20.24
CA THR A 49 29.67 -8.17 20.78
C THR A 49 29.44 -8.04 22.29
N THR A 50 28.18 -8.15 22.73
CA THR A 50 27.83 -8.01 24.14
C THR A 50 28.45 -9.10 25.00
N LEU A 51 28.34 -10.37 24.60
CA LEU A 51 28.88 -11.50 25.37
C LEU A 51 30.41 -11.52 25.35
N PHE A 52 31.02 -11.19 24.20
CA PHE A 52 32.47 -11.13 24.08
C PHE A 52 33.05 -10.02 24.96
N TRP A 53 32.40 -8.85 25.03
CA TRP A 53 32.78 -7.79 25.96
C TRP A 53 32.59 -8.17 27.44
N LEU A 54 31.45 -8.76 27.79
CA LEU A 54 31.14 -9.12 29.19
C LEU A 54 32.15 -10.14 29.73
N PHE A 55 32.39 -11.23 29.00
CA PHE A 55 33.27 -12.29 29.48
C PHE A 55 33.99 -13.10 28.40
N GLY A 56 33.53 -13.09 27.14
CA GLY A 56 34.13 -13.93 26.10
C GLY A 56 35.60 -13.58 25.81
N PHE A 57 35.99 -12.30 25.86
CA PHE A 57 37.38 -11.90 25.73
C PHE A 57 38.23 -12.44 26.88
N GLY A 58 37.78 -12.27 28.13
CA GLY A 58 38.48 -12.79 29.31
C GLY A 58 38.64 -14.31 29.32
N ILE A 59 37.61 -15.07 28.91
CA ILE A 59 37.71 -16.54 28.74
C ILE A 59 38.75 -16.90 27.66
N MET A 60 38.85 -16.10 26.59
CA MET A 60 39.70 -16.41 25.44
C MET A 60 41.17 -16.00 25.65
N PHE A 61 41.42 -14.81 26.18
CA PHE A 61 42.75 -14.20 26.23
C PHE A 61 43.25 -13.86 27.64
N GLY A 62 42.40 -13.94 28.66
CA GLY A 62 42.83 -13.73 30.04
C GLY A 62 43.77 -14.82 30.54
N ASP A 63 44.32 -14.60 31.73
CA ASP A 63 45.30 -15.44 32.42
C ASP A 63 44.86 -16.90 32.42
N SER A 64 45.72 -17.75 31.84
CA SER A 64 45.34 -19.12 31.53
C SER A 64 45.29 -20.02 32.75
N VAL A 65 44.14 -20.67 32.96
CA VAL A 65 43.97 -21.74 33.94
C VAL A 65 44.29 -23.07 33.27
N ALA A 66 45.52 -23.55 33.50
CA ALA A 66 46.03 -24.83 32.99
C ALA A 66 45.93 -25.02 31.46
N GLY A 67 45.93 -23.92 30.69
CA GLY A 67 45.80 -23.96 29.23
C GLY A 67 44.37 -24.15 28.72
N LEU A 68 43.35 -24.19 29.60
CA LEU A 68 41.98 -24.58 29.25
C LEU A 68 41.03 -23.40 29.00
N PHE A 69 41.13 -22.34 29.82
CA PHE A 69 40.34 -21.10 29.69
C PHE A 69 41.02 -19.97 30.49
N GLY A 70 40.74 -18.72 30.11
CA GLY A 70 41.22 -17.52 30.80
C GLY A 70 40.35 -17.13 32.00
N ALA A 71 40.98 -16.52 33.01
CA ALA A 71 40.34 -16.14 34.28
C ALA A 71 40.51 -14.66 34.67
N SER A 72 41.00 -13.81 33.77
CA SER A 72 41.14 -12.35 33.93
C SER A 72 40.47 -11.60 32.76
N ASP A 73 40.57 -10.27 32.76
CA ASP A 73 40.14 -9.40 31.64
C ASP A 73 38.65 -9.53 31.25
N PHE A 74 37.81 -9.79 32.26
CA PHE A 74 36.36 -9.70 32.16
C PHE A 74 35.91 -8.23 32.21
N PHE A 75 34.81 -7.90 31.55
CA PHE A 75 34.30 -6.52 31.44
C PHE A 75 35.38 -5.55 30.91
N PHE A 76 35.92 -5.84 29.73
CA PHE A 76 37.02 -5.07 29.12
C PHE A 76 36.77 -3.54 29.23
N ASP A 77 37.66 -2.83 29.92
CA ASP A 77 37.46 -1.45 30.39
C ASP A 77 38.49 -0.45 29.81
N ASP A 78 38.48 0.79 30.31
CA ASP A 78 39.32 1.90 29.84
C ASP A 78 40.77 1.87 30.35
N GLN A 79 41.17 0.85 31.11
CA GLN A 79 42.54 0.71 31.63
C GLN A 79 43.51 0.10 30.61
N HIS A 80 43.00 -0.34 29.46
CA HIS A 80 43.76 -0.99 28.40
C HIS A 80 44.43 0.00 27.44
N THR A 81 45.57 -0.38 26.88
CA THR A 81 46.29 0.39 25.86
C THR A 81 45.52 0.43 24.53
N ALA A 82 45.81 1.43 23.70
CA ALA A 82 45.18 1.55 22.37
C ALA A 82 45.38 0.31 21.48
N TRP A 83 46.50 -0.40 21.63
CA TRP A 83 46.74 -1.64 20.91
C TRP A 83 45.84 -2.77 21.41
N GLU A 84 45.71 -2.94 22.74
CA GLU A 84 44.83 -3.95 23.34
C GLU A 84 43.36 -3.71 22.99
N VAL A 85 42.91 -2.45 23.00
CA VAL A 85 41.57 -2.08 22.53
C VAL A 85 41.38 -2.44 21.06
N SER A 86 42.37 -2.15 20.21
CA SER A 86 42.31 -2.48 18.77
C SER A 86 42.33 -3.98 18.52
N PHE A 87 43.08 -4.73 19.33
CA PHE A 87 43.11 -6.20 19.32
C PHE A 87 41.77 -6.78 19.77
N PHE A 88 41.19 -6.27 20.85
CA PHE A 88 39.85 -6.64 21.33
C PHE A 88 38.79 -6.44 20.23
N LEU A 89 38.78 -5.27 19.59
CA LEU A 89 37.85 -4.99 18.48
C LEU A 89 38.06 -5.97 17.32
N PHE A 90 39.30 -6.27 16.96
CA PHE A 90 39.61 -7.23 15.89
C PHE A 90 39.09 -8.63 16.23
N GLN A 91 39.35 -9.11 17.45
CA GLN A 91 38.91 -10.43 17.93
C GLN A 91 37.39 -10.54 18.08
N MET A 92 36.73 -9.46 18.47
CA MET A 92 35.26 -9.38 18.55
C MET A 92 34.63 -9.66 17.18
N MET A 93 35.22 -9.19 16.08
CA MET A 93 34.68 -9.40 14.74
C MET A 93 34.70 -10.87 14.30
N PHE A 94 35.69 -11.65 14.75
CA PHE A 94 35.74 -13.09 14.51
C PHE A 94 34.67 -13.86 15.29
N CYS A 95 34.40 -13.46 16.53
CA CYS A 95 33.31 -14.03 17.34
C CYS A 95 31.95 -13.85 16.64
N GLY A 96 31.68 -12.64 16.13
CA GLY A 96 30.49 -12.36 15.34
C GLY A 96 30.43 -13.20 14.06
N THR A 97 31.54 -13.29 13.33
CA THR A 97 31.61 -14.11 12.11
C THR A 97 31.34 -15.58 12.38
N ALA A 98 31.88 -16.17 13.45
CA ALA A 98 31.63 -17.56 13.82
C ALA A 98 30.15 -17.82 14.16
N ALA A 99 29.48 -16.86 14.80
CA ALA A 99 28.05 -16.93 15.09
C ALA A 99 27.20 -16.91 13.80
N THR A 100 27.48 -15.95 12.91
CA THR A 100 26.73 -15.75 11.66
C THR A 100 26.67 -17.01 10.79
N LEU A 101 27.73 -17.83 10.76
CA LEU A 101 27.75 -19.08 9.98
C LEU A 101 26.59 -20.02 10.32
N THR A 102 26.13 -20.03 11.58
CA THR A 102 25.04 -20.91 11.98
C THR A 102 23.69 -20.45 11.41
N SER A 103 23.47 -19.13 11.23
CA SER A 103 22.26 -18.55 10.62
C SER A 103 21.99 -19.15 9.26
N GLY A 104 22.98 -19.09 8.37
CA GLY A 104 22.88 -19.55 7.00
C GLY A 104 22.47 -21.01 6.87
N ALA A 105 22.99 -21.89 7.72
CA ALA A 105 22.75 -23.33 7.65
C ALA A 105 21.30 -23.71 7.97
N VAL A 106 20.71 -23.04 8.96
CA VAL A 106 19.39 -23.35 9.53
C VAL A 106 18.29 -22.40 9.07
N ALA A 107 18.61 -21.52 8.12
CA ALA A 107 17.70 -20.55 7.57
C ALA A 107 16.37 -21.19 7.08
N GLU A 108 15.31 -20.39 7.09
CA GLU A 108 13.94 -20.73 6.67
C GLU A 108 13.13 -21.67 7.59
N ARG A 109 13.74 -22.32 8.59
CA ARG A 109 13.05 -23.34 9.42
C ARG A 109 13.34 -23.30 10.92
N MET A 110 14.33 -22.50 11.33
CA MET A 110 14.61 -22.27 12.74
C MET A 110 13.89 -21.02 13.26
N THR A 111 13.33 -21.10 14.47
CA THR A 111 12.72 -19.93 15.13
C THR A 111 13.76 -18.88 15.51
N PHE A 112 13.38 -17.61 15.52
CA PHE A 112 14.25 -16.48 15.86
C PHE A 112 14.75 -16.55 17.32
N ILE A 113 13.87 -16.88 18.26
CA ILE A 113 14.24 -17.00 19.68
C ILE A 113 15.18 -18.20 19.89
N GLY A 114 14.87 -19.33 19.25
CA GLY A 114 15.75 -20.49 19.29
C GLY A 114 17.13 -20.17 18.73
N TYR A 115 17.17 -19.39 17.65
CA TYR A 115 18.41 -18.93 17.03
C TYR A 115 19.27 -18.10 17.98
N VAL A 116 18.70 -17.05 18.57
CA VAL A 116 19.37 -16.20 19.58
C VAL A 116 19.98 -17.04 20.71
N ALA A 117 19.27 -18.08 21.18
CA ALA A 117 19.79 -18.96 22.22
C ALA A 117 21.01 -19.79 21.77
N ILE A 118 21.07 -20.23 20.51
CA ILE A 118 22.25 -20.90 19.94
C ILE A 118 23.42 -19.93 19.84
N THR A 119 23.19 -18.71 19.34
CA THR A 119 24.22 -17.67 19.25
C THR A 119 24.85 -17.41 20.61
N VAL A 120 24.05 -17.36 21.68
CA VAL A 120 24.55 -17.25 23.06
C VAL A 120 25.45 -18.42 23.42
N ILE A 121 25.05 -19.67 23.14
CA ILE A 121 25.88 -20.85 23.44
C ILE A 121 27.22 -20.78 22.70
N LEU A 122 27.18 -20.45 21.41
CA LEU A 122 28.36 -20.38 20.56
C LEU A 122 29.31 -19.28 21.04
N SER A 123 28.83 -18.05 21.21
CA SER A 123 29.66 -16.90 21.59
C SER A 123 30.13 -16.94 23.05
N ALA A 124 29.40 -17.59 23.96
CA ALA A 124 29.75 -17.66 25.37
C ALA A 124 30.64 -18.85 25.75
N PHE A 125 30.34 -20.04 25.23
CA PHE A 125 30.91 -21.30 25.73
C PHE A 125 31.74 -22.07 24.70
N ILE A 126 31.48 -21.87 23.41
CA ILE A 126 32.19 -22.64 22.38
C ILE A 126 33.38 -21.84 21.85
N TYR A 127 33.11 -20.67 21.27
CA TYR A 127 34.12 -19.87 20.58
C TYR A 127 35.25 -19.41 21.52
N PRO A 128 35.01 -18.80 22.69
CA PRO A 128 36.08 -18.36 23.58
C PRO A 128 36.98 -19.47 24.10
N ILE A 129 36.42 -20.64 24.40
CA ILE A 129 37.17 -21.79 24.94
C ILE A 129 38.08 -22.39 23.86
N VAL A 130 37.57 -22.58 22.65
CA VAL A 130 38.38 -23.05 21.51
C VAL A 130 39.44 -22.01 21.15
N GLY A 131 39.06 -20.74 21.14
CA GLY A 131 39.97 -19.61 20.94
C GLY A 131 41.11 -19.62 21.96
N HIS A 132 40.81 -19.88 23.23
CA HIS A 132 41.84 -19.99 24.27
C HIS A 132 42.83 -21.12 23.98
N TRP A 133 42.34 -22.30 23.59
CA TRP A 133 43.22 -23.45 23.32
C TRP A 133 44.24 -23.18 22.20
N VAL A 134 43.87 -22.36 21.22
CA VAL A 134 44.63 -22.16 19.98
C VAL A 134 45.33 -20.81 19.90
N TRP A 135 44.75 -19.76 20.44
CA TRP A 135 45.18 -18.37 20.23
C TRP A 135 45.54 -17.61 21.51
N SER A 136 45.39 -18.17 22.71
CA SER A 136 45.66 -17.39 23.94
C SER A 136 47.08 -16.78 23.97
N SER A 137 48.06 -17.44 23.35
CA SER A 137 49.46 -17.00 23.30
C SER A 137 49.72 -15.76 22.44
N ILE A 138 48.75 -15.30 21.64
CA ILE A 138 48.92 -14.10 20.80
C ILE A 138 48.66 -12.79 21.56
N TYR A 139 48.06 -12.89 22.75
CA TYR A 139 47.78 -11.76 23.64
C TYR A 139 48.71 -11.82 24.86
N PRO A 140 49.24 -10.68 25.35
CA PRO A 140 50.08 -10.67 26.55
C PRO A 140 49.26 -11.10 27.78
N SER A 141 49.52 -12.28 28.34
CA SER A 141 48.86 -12.78 29.56
C SER A 141 49.83 -13.54 30.46
N GLU A 142 49.53 -13.60 31.77
CA GLU A 142 50.30 -14.39 32.73
C GLU A 142 49.74 -15.83 32.79
N GLY A 143 50.55 -16.83 32.40
CA GLY A 143 50.13 -18.23 32.48
C GLY A 143 50.71 -19.11 31.38
N PRO A 144 50.41 -20.43 31.40
CA PRO A 144 50.77 -21.31 30.29
C PRO A 144 49.90 -21.01 29.06
N ASP A 145 50.49 -21.06 27.86
CA ASP A 145 49.73 -20.97 26.62
C ASP A 145 48.63 -22.03 26.53
N GLY A 146 47.61 -21.73 25.72
CA GLY A 146 46.57 -22.68 25.32
C GLY A 146 47.19 -24.01 24.91
N TRP A 147 46.61 -25.11 25.39
CA TRP A 147 47.28 -26.41 25.31
C TRP A 147 47.49 -26.90 23.86
N LEU A 148 46.63 -26.52 22.91
CA LEU A 148 46.82 -26.85 21.48
C LEU A 148 47.91 -25.97 20.86
N ALA A 149 47.91 -24.67 21.16
CA ALA A 149 48.97 -23.75 20.74
C ALA A 149 50.35 -24.26 21.20
N LYS A 150 50.44 -24.70 22.46
CA LYS A 150 51.65 -25.29 23.06
C LYS A 150 52.11 -26.59 22.37
N LEU A 151 51.19 -27.37 21.83
CA LEU A 151 51.51 -28.56 21.04
C LEU A 151 51.99 -28.21 19.62
N GLY A 152 51.95 -26.95 19.20
CA GLY A 152 52.32 -26.50 17.86
C GLY A 152 51.16 -26.57 16.86
N PHE A 153 49.91 -26.56 17.32
CA PHE A 153 48.76 -26.41 16.45
C PHE A 153 48.75 -25.01 15.83
N ILE A 154 48.60 -24.94 14.51
CA ILE A 154 48.64 -23.67 13.78
C ILE A 154 47.33 -23.48 13.05
N ASP A 155 46.63 -22.41 13.40
CA ASP A 155 45.46 -21.92 12.69
C ASP A 155 45.53 -20.41 12.61
N PHE A 156 46.28 -19.88 11.65
CA PHE A 156 46.73 -18.48 11.65
C PHE A 156 45.61 -17.44 11.74
N ALA A 157 44.55 -17.62 10.95
CA ALA A 157 43.44 -16.68 10.88
C ALA A 157 42.07 -17.34 11.13
N GLY A 158 41.99 -18.67 11.34
CA GLY A 158 40.76 -19.31 11.81
C GLY A 158 40.04 -20.26 10.84
N SER A 159 40.74 -21.08 10.04
CA SER A 159 40.07 -22.19 9.31
C SER A 159 39.39 -23.17 10.28
N THR A 160 39.96 -23.36 11.47
CA THR A 160 39.36 -24.14 12.55
C THR A 160 38.59 -23.25 13.52
N VAL A 161 39.25 -22.31 14.20
CA VAL A 161 38.69 -21.54 15.34
C VAL A 161 37.44 -20.75 14.96
N VAL A 162 37.33 -20.29 13.71
CA VAL A 162 36.18 -19.51 13.24
C VAL A 162 35.28 -20.39 12.37
N HIS A 163 35.81 -20.89 11.25
CA HIS A 163 35.00 -21.58 10.25
C HIS A 163 34.58 -22.98 10.65
N SER A 164 35.51 -23.82 11.15
CA SER A 164 35.13 -25.16 11.58
C SER A 164 34.30 -25.15 12.86
N VAL A 165 34.56 -24.23 13.81
CA VAL A 165 33.72 -24.05 15.01
C VAL A 165 32.28 -23.75 14.63
N GLY A 166 32.05 -22.71 13.81
CA GLY A 166 30.70 -22.39 13.32
C GLY A 166 30.11 -23.52 12.49
N GLY A 167 30.92 -24.18 11.65
CA GLY A 167 30.49 -25.31 10.82
C GLY A 167 30.07 -26.56 11.60
N TRP A 168 30.75 -26.91 12.70
CA TRP A 168 30.36 -28.03 13.57
C TRP A 168 29.06 -27.76 14.32
N VAL A 169 28.89 -26.52 14.79
CA VAL A 169 27.63 -26.10 15.45
C VAL A 169 26.48 -26.06 14.43
N ALA A 170 26.72 -25.56 13.22
CA ALA A 170 25.78 -25.61 12.11
C ALA A 170 25.36 -27.05 11.77
N LEU A 171 26.31 -27.98 11.70
CA LEU A 171 26.02 -29.40 11.47
C LEU A 171 25.13 -29.99 12.57
N ALA A 172 25.44 -29.72 13.85
CA ALA A 172 24.60 -30.15 14.96
C ALA A 172 23.18 -29.55 14.88
N ALA A 173 23.06 -28.28 14.48
CA ALA A 173 21.79 -27.60 14.33
C ALA A 173 20.95 -28.17 13.17
N ILE A 174 21.56 -28.46 12.02
CA ILE A 174 20.90 -29.12 10.89
C ILE A 174 20.34 -30.49 11.31
N ILE A 175 21.09 -31.27 12.08
CA ILE A 175 20.65 -32.60 12.55
C ILE A 175 19.44 -32.49 13.49
N ILE A 176 19.44 -31.54 14.42
CA ILE A 176 18.37 -31.37 15.41
C ILE A 176 17.10 -30.79 14.76
N ILE A 177 17.26 -29.78 13.90
CA ILE A 177 16.13 -29.10 13.27
C ILE A 177 15.55 -29.97 12.15
N GLY A 178 16.39 -30.68 11.39
CA GLY A 178 15.97 -31.49 10.26
C GLY A 178 15.73 -30.69 8.97
N PRO A 179 15.25 -31.32 7.89
CA PRO A 179 15.18 -30.71 6.57
C PRO A 179 14.00 -29.77 6.37
N ARG A 180 14.09 -28.85 5.41
CA ARG A 180 12.95 -28.04 4.96
C ARG A 180 11.87 -28.92 4.36
N LEU A 181 10.61 -28.51 4.54
CA LEU A 181 9.44 -29.20 4.01
C LEU A 181 9.58 -29.43 2.50
N GLY A 182 9.38 -30.68 2.07
CA GLY A 182 9.44 -31.08 0.66
C GLY A 182 10.84 -31.17 0.04
N ARG A 183 11.95 -30.82 0.73
CA ARG A 183 13.31 -30.79 0.12
C ARG A 183 13.75 -32.10 -0.51
N PHE A 184 13.42 -33.22 0.14
CA PHE A 184 13.82 -34.58 -0.25
C PHE A 184 12.63 -35.45 -0.68
N GLU A 185 11.49 -34.84 -0.99
CA GLU A 185 10.32 -35.53 -1.55
C GLU A 185 10.47 -35.66 -3.07
N GLU A 186 10.10 -36.83 -3.62
CA GLU A 186 10.23 -37.08 -5.06
C GLU A 186 9.32 -36.15 -5.87
N GLY A 187 9.90 -35.51 -6.90
CA GLY A 187 9.18 -34.61 -7.79
C GLY A 187 9.05 -33.16 -7.30
N ILE A 188 9.47 -32.86 -6.07
CA ILE A 188 9.47 -31.49 -5.53
C ILE A 188 10.87 -30.89 -5.65
N ARG A 189 11.01 -29.84 -6.47
CA ARG A 189 12.20 -28.98 -6.47
C ARG A 189 11.88 -27.70 -5.72
N LEU A 190 12.69 -27.37 -4.71
CA LEU A 190 12.58 -26.09 -4.05
C LEU A 190 12.95 -24.96 -5.05
N PRO A 191 12.25 -23.82 -5.03
CA PRO A 191 12.61 -22.66 -5.84
C PRO A 191 14.05 -22.19 -5.54
N PRO A 192 14.74 -21.59 -6.52
CA PRO A 192 16.03 -20.94 -6.28
C PRO A 192 15.89 -19.76 -5.32
N GLY A 193 17.03 -19.29 -4.79
CA GLY A 193 17.09 -18.12 -3.91
C GLY A 193 16.48 -16.87 -4.53
N ASN A 194 16.02 -15.95 -3.68
CA ASN A 194 15.26 -14.78 -4.08
C ASN A 194 16.02 -13.82 -5.01
N ASN A 195 17.33 -13.66 -4.81
CA ASN A 195 18.13 -12.66 -5.54
C ASN A 195 19.61 -13.08 -5.65
N LEU A 196 19.93 -13.85 -6.69
CA LEU A 196 21.31 -14.31 -6.94
C LEU A 196 22.34 -13.17 -7.15
N PRO A 197 22.02 -12.06 -7.84
CA PRO A 197 22.91 -10.89 -7.90
C PRO A 197 23.27 -10.33 -6.51
N LEU A 198 22.29 -10.25 -5.60
CA LEU A 198 22.53 -9.83 -4.21
C LEU A 198 23.48 -10.81 -3.50
N SER A 199 23.34 -12.11 -3.75
CA SER A 199 24.24 -13.12 -3.21
C SER A 199 25.67 -13.02 -3.75
N ALA A 200 25.81 -12.70 -5.05
CA ALA A 200 27.11 -12.44 -5.66
C ALA A 200 27.78 -11.19 -5.06
N LEU A 201 27.01 -10.11 -4.86
CA LEU A 201 27.50 -8.92 -4.14
C LEU A 201 27.95 -9.27 -2.73
N GLY A 202 27.17 -10.06 -2.00
CA GLY A 202 27.53 -10.53 -0.67
C GLY A 202 28.85 -11.30 -0.65
N THR A 203 29.05 -12.20 -1.60
CA THR A 203 30.30 -12.97 -1.74
C THR A 203 31.51 -12.06 -2.05
N LEU A 204 31.33 -11.02 -2.86
CA LEU A 204 32.39 -10.04 -3.16
C LEU A 204 32.75 -9.19 -1.93
N LEU A 205 31.77 -8.78 -1.14
CA LEU A 205 32.00 -8.07 0.13
C LEU A 205 32.72 -8.96 1.14
N ILE A 206 32.35 -10.24 1.23
CA ILE A 206 33.06 -11.23 2.05
C ILE A 206 34.52 -11.38 1.58
N TRP A 207 34.75 -11.53 0.27
CA TRP A 207 36.10 -11.58 -0.30
C TRP A 207 36.90 -10.34 0.08
N PHE A 208 36.33 -9.16 -0.10
CA PHE A 208 37.00 -7.89 0.26
C PHE A 208 37.35 -7.84 1.75
N GLY A 209 36.43 -8.24 2.64
CA GLY A 209 36.69 -8.31 4.07
C GLY A 209 37.78 -9.29 4.46
N TRP A 210 38.03 -10.33 3.65
CA TRP A 210 39.11 -11.29 3.86
C TRP A 210 40.52 -10.67 3.77
N ILE A 211 40.66 -9.49 3.17
CA ILE A 211 41.88 -8.67 3.24
C ILE A 211 42.19 -8.33 4.71
N GLY A 212 41.19 -7.88 5.46
CA GLY A 212 41.29 -7.62 6.89
C GLY A 212 41.38 -8.88 7.72
N PHE A 213 40.64 -9.93 7.35
CA PHE A 213 40.60 -11.20 8.08
C PHE A 213 41.97 -11.89 8.10
N ASN A 214 42.51 -12.23 6.93
CA ASN A 214 43.81 -12.90 6.84
C ASN A 214 44.98 -11.92 7.01
N GLY A 215 44.89 -10.73 6.40
CA GLY A 215 45.95 -9.73 6.52
C GLY A 215 46.08 -9.17 7.93
N GLY A 216 44.97 -8.90 8.61
CA GLY A 216 44.93 -8.40 9.99
C GLY A 216 45.41 -9.39 11.03
N SER A 217 45.34 -10.70 10.75
CA SER A 217 45.85 -11.75 11.63
C SER A 217 47.38 -11.73 11.81
N THR A 218 48.09 -10.90 11.05
CA THR A 218 49.50 -10.54 11.32
C THR A 218 49.68 -9.63 12.53
N LEU A 219 48.60 -9.03 13.06
CA LEU A 219 48.53 -8.06 14.16
C LEU A 219 49.24 -6.72 13.92
N ALA A 220 50.08 -6.63 12.89
CA ALA A 220 50.81 -5.45 12.48
C ALA A 220 51.02 -5.44 10.95
N LEU A 221 51.04 -4.25 10.35
CA LEU A 221 51.31 -4.10 8.92
C LEU A 221 52.80 -4.36 8.62
N THR A 222 53.11 -5.58 8.17
CA THR A 222 54.46 -6.04 7.84
C THR A 222 54.59 -6.43 6.36
N ASP A 223 55.83 -6.67 5.90
CA ASP A 223 56.11 -7.14 4.53
C ASP A 223 55.49 -8.51 4.21
N ALA A 224 54.98 -9.25 5.22
CA ALA A 224 54.26 -10.49 5.03
C ALA A 224 52.82 -10.28 4.53
N VAL A 225 52.19 -9.15 4.84
CA VAL A 225 50.77 -8.88 4.55
C VAL A 225 50.44 -9.00 3.06
N PRO A 226 51.19 -8.40 2.11
CA PRO A 226 50.89 -8.52 0.68
C PRO A 226 50.91 -9.98 0.19
N MET A 227 51.85 -10.80 0.68
CA MET A 227 51.94 -12.22 0.29
C MET A 227 50.79 -13.04 0.85
N ILE A 228 50.34 -12.75 2.08
CA ILE A 228 49.15 -13.38 2.68
C ILE A 228 47.90 -13.06 1.86
N ILE A 229 47.71 -11.80 1.47
CA ILE A 229 46.57 -11.37 0.65
C ILE A 229 46.64 -12.03 -0.74
N LEU A 230 47.81 -12.09 -1.36
CA LEU A 230 48.01 -12.76 -2.64
C LEU A 230 47.61 -14.24 -2.57
N ASN A 231 48.12 -14.98 -1.57
CA ASN A 231 47.76 -16.37 -1.34
C ASN A 231 46.25 -16.55 -1.13
N THR A 232 45.64 -15.62 -0.40
CA THR A 232 44.19 -15.60 -0.13
C THR A 232 43.38 -15.48 -1.43
N PHE A 233 43.73 -14.52 -2.29
CA PHE A 233 43.01 -14.26 -3.55
C PHE A 233 43.20 -15.38 -4.56
N ILE A 234 44.40 -15.93 -4.68
CA ILE A 234 44.68 -17.06 -5.57
C ILE A 234 43.83 -18.27 -5.16
N SER A 235 43.80 -18.61 -3.87
CA SER A 235 43.02 -19.75 -3.38
C SER A 235 41.52 -19.57 -3.64
N ALA A 236 40.96 -18.37 -3.39
CA ALA A 236 39.56 -18.05 -3.66
C ALA A 236 39.20 -18.25 -5.15
N ALA A 237 40.02 -17.71 -6.05
CA ALA A 237 39.81 -17.82 -7.49
C ALA A 237 39.83 -19.28 -7.96
N TRP A 238 40.80 -20.07 -7.50
CA TRP A 238 40.91 -21.48 -7.88
C TRP A 238 39.82 -22.36 -7.27
N GLY A 239 39.34 -22.04 -6.06
CA GLY A 239 38.17 -22.70 -5.47
C GLY A 239 36.91 -22.48 -6.32
N ALA A 240 36.66 -21.24 -6.74
CA ALA A 240 35.54 -20.89 -7.61
C ALA A 240 35.63 -21.60 -8.98
N LEU A 241 36.81 -21.53 -9.63
CA LEU A 241 37.05 -22.12 -10.94
C LEU A 241 36.85 -23.63 -10.95
N ILE A 242 37.38 -24.34 -9.94
CA ILE A 242 37.30 -25.80 -9.89
C ILE A 242 35.88 -26.27 -9.54
N ALA A 243 35.20 -25.63 -8.59
CA ALA A 243 33.81 -25.96 -8.29
C ALA A 243 32.90 -25.75 -9.52
N ALA A 244 33.08 -24.63 -10.24
CA ALA A 244 32.36 -24.34 -11.47
C ALA A 244 32.67 -25.33 -12.60
N ALA A 245 33.95 -25.69 -12.78
CA ALA A 245 34.37 -26.63 -13.80
C ALA A 245 33.76 -28.03 -13.56
N ILE A 246 33.82 -28.53 -12.33
CA ILE A 246 33.25 -29.85 -11.99
C ILE A 246 31.73 -29.85 -12.24
N ASN A 247 31.03 -28.80 -11.80
CA ASN A 247 29.60 -28.65 -12.06
C ASN A 247 29.29 -28.60 -13.55
N TYR A 248 30.02 -27.80 -14.34
CA TYR A 248 29.83 -27.72 -15.80
C TYR A 248 30.03 -29.07 -16.50
N PHE A 249 31.11 -29.78 -16.18
CA PHE A 249 31.40 -31.07 -16.82
C PHE A 249 30.41 -32.18 -16.47
N ARG A 250 29.76 -32.10 -15.30
CA ARG A 250 28.78 -33.09 -14.88
C ARG A 250 27.35 -32.73 -15.33
N ASP A 251 26.95 -31.48 -15.13
CA ASP A 251 25.55 -31.05 -15.21
C ASP A 251 25.25 -30.25 -16.49
N GLY A 252 26.29 -29.87 -17.26
CA GLY A 252 26.17 -29.23 -18.58
C GLY A 252 25.94 -27.72 -18.56
N TYR A 253 25.89 -27.09 -17.39
CA TYR A 253 25.79 -25.65 -17.19
C TYR A 253 26.51 -25.23 -15.91
N ILE A 254 26.75 -23.94 -15.72
CA ILE A 254 27.36 -23.38 -14.50
C ILE A 254 26.26 -22.88 -13.58
N GLU A 255 26.09 -23.53 -12.45
CA GLU A 255 25.25 -23.05 -11.36
C GLU A 255 26.03 -22.04 -10.50
N VAL A 256 25.49 -20.83 -10.39
CA VAL A 256 26.11 -19.72 -9.66
C VAL A 256 26.41 -20.10 -8.20
N GLY A 257 25.57 -20.91 -7.55
CA GLY A 257 25.77 -21.37 -6.17
C GLY A 257 27.13 -22.05 -5.95
N PHE A 258 27.56 -22.92 -6.87
CA PHE A 258 28.87 -23.58 -6.78
C PHE A 258 30.03 -22.61 -7.02
N VAL A 259 29.85 -21.58 -7.83
CA VAL A 259 30.86 -20.52 -8.01
C VAL A 259 31.05 -19.74 -6.70
N LEU A 260 29.94 -19.31 -6.07
CA LEU A 260 29.98 -18.55 -4.82
C LEU A 260 30.55 -19.39 -3.67
N ASN A 261 30.03 -20.60 -3.47
CA ASN A 261 30.50 -21.51 -2.41
C ASN A 261 31.93 -22.00 -2.68
N GLY A 262 32.33 -22.19 -3.93
CA GLY A 262 33.72 -22.47 -4.32
C GLY A 262 34.67 -21.33 -3.97
N THR A 263 34.24 -20.08 -4.18
CA THR A 263 35.00 -18.89 -3.77
C THR A 263 35.21 -18.88 -2.26
N ILE A 264 34.13 -19.05 -1.49
CA ILE A 264 34.17 -19.05 -0.02
C ILE A 264 35.01 -20.22 0.50
N ALA A 265 34.85 -21.42 -0.03
CA ALA A 265 35.65 -22.58 0.35
C ALA A 265 37.14 -22.38 0.07
N GLY A 266 37.49 -21.70 -1.03
CA GLY A 266 38.86 -21.31 -1.36
C GLY A 266 39.43 -20.31 -0.35
N LEU A 267 38.64 -19.31 0.06
CA LEU A 267 39.00 -18.35 1.11
C LEU A 267 39.18 -19.02 2.47
N VAL A 268 38.30 -19.94 2.85
CA VAL A 268 38.37 -20.68 4.13
C VAL A 268 39.52 -21.66 4.16
N GLY A 269 39.75 -22.39 3.06
CA GLY A 269 40.77 -23.43 2.99
C GLY A 269 42.20 -22.92 3.08
N ILE A 270 42.46 -21.65 2.74
CA ILE A 270 43.80 -21.06 2.84
C ILE A 270 44.05 -20.37 4.18
N THR A 271 43.00 -20.04 4.95
CA THR A 271 43.06 -19.20 6.15
C THR A 271 44.07 -19.69 7.21
N ALA A 272 44.17 -20.99 7.48
CA ALA A 272 45.12 -21.53 8.46
C ALA A 272 46.58 -21.43 8.01
N SER A 273 46.84 -21.55 6.70
CA SER A 273 48.18 -21.75 6.13
C SER A 273 48.69 -20.55 5.31
N CYS A 274 47.89 -19.52 5.09
CA CYS A 274 48.16 -18.40 4.18
C CYS A 274 49.51 -17.69 4.41
N HIS A 275 49.99 -17.65 5.65
CA HIS A 275 51.27 -17.06 6.07
C HIS A 275 52.49 -17.96 5.83
N VAL A 276 52.31 -19.27 5.72
CA VAL A 276 53.40 -20.28 5.64
C VAL A 276 53.51 -20.98 4.28
N VAL A 277 52.62 -20.69 3.33
CA VAL A 277 52.60 -21.37 2.02
C VAL A 277 53.06 -20.47 0.88
N SER A 278 53.46 -21.09 -0.24
CA SER A 278 53.79 -20.40 -1.48
C SER A 278 52.54 -20.11 -2.33
N PRO A 279 52.60 -19.16 -3.28
CA PRO A 279 51.51 -18.94 -4.24
C PRO A 279 51.15 -20.17 -5.08
N GLY A 280 52.12 -21.05 -5.38
CA GLY A 280 51.84 -22.30 -6.08
C GLY A 280 51.05 -23.29 -5.22
N ALA A 281 51.35 -23.35 -3.92
CA ALA A 281 50.58 -24.16 -2.98
C ALA A 281 49.17 -23.61 -2.76
N SER A 282 48.97 -22.28 -2.74
CA SER A 282 47.63 -21.69 -2.58
C SER A 282 46.70 -22.00 -3.76
N VAL A 283 47.22 -22.16 -4.98
CA VAL A 283 46.46 -22.69 -6.13
C VAL A 283 45.90 -24.09 -5.82
N ILE A 284 46.75 -24.99 -5.33
CA ILE A 284 46.37 -26.38 -5.04
C ILE A 284 45.36 -26.42 -3.89
N ILE A 285 45.61 -25.65 -2.83
CA ILE A 285 44.71 -25.55 -1.68
C ILE A 285 43.32 -25.08 -2.12
N GLY A 286 43.26 -24.01 -2.91
CA GLY A 286 42.00 -23.49 -3.47
C GLY A 286 41.31 -24.49 -4.38
N ALA A 287 42.04 -25.13 -5.29
CA ALA A 287 41.50 -26.15 -6.19
C ALA A 287 40.87 -27.32 -5.42
N VAL A 288 41.54 -27.83 -4.38
CA VAL A 288 41.00 -28.88 -3.52
C VAL A 288 39.80 -28.39 -2.72
N SER A 289 39.79 -27.14 -2.23
CA SER A 289 38.59 -26.56 -1.62
C SER A 289 37.38 -26.57 -2.55
N GLY A 290 37.57 -26.28 -3.84
CA GLY A 290 36.52 -26.37 -4.86
C GLY A 290 35.99 -27.80 -5.05
N VAL A 291 36.87 -28.80 -5.00
CA VAL A 291 36.49 -30.23 -5.00
C VAL A 291 35.70 -30.58 -3.73
N VAL A 292 36.22 -30.17 -2.57
CA VAL A 292 35.65 -30.46 -1.25
C VAL A 292 34.23 -29.91 -1.12
N VAL A 293 34.00 -28.66 -1.53
CA VAL A 293 32.67 -28.06 -1.42
C VAL A 293 31.67 -28.74 -2.36
N TYR A 294 32.06 -29.03 -3.62
CA TYR A 294 31.17 -29.66 -4.59
C TYR A 294 30.73 -31.07 -4.14
N PHE A 295 31.70 -31.93 -3.81
CA PHE A 295 31.38 -33.29 -3.34
C PHE A 295 30.78 -33.28 -1.93
N GLY A 296 31.11 -32.29 -1.11
CA GLY A 296 30.52 -32.05 0.19
C GLY A 296 29.01 -31.79 0.10
N SER A 297 28.58 -30.89 -0.79
CA SER A 297 27.15 -30.61 -1.01
C SER A 297 26.39 -31.86 -1.46
N LEU A 298 26.97 -32.67 -2.35
CA LEU A 298 26.36 -33.94 -2.77
C LEU A 298 26.28 -34.96 -1.64
N LEU A 299 27.26 -34.98 -0.75
CA LEU A 299 27.27 -35.87 0.40
C LEU A 299 26.16 -35.48 1.39
N MET A 300 25.99 -34.18 1.65
CA MET A 300 24.90 -33.66 2.47
C MET A 300 23.53 -34.05 1.91
N GLU A 301 23.33 -33.89 0.60
CA GLU A 301 22.11 -34.32 -0.09
C GLU A 301 21.88 -35.84 0.03
N ARG A 302 22.94 -36.64 -0.16
CA ARG A 302 22.87 -38.11 -0.02
C ARG A 302 22.50 -38.54 1.39
N TRP A 303 22.95 -37.82 2.41
CA TRP A 303 22.61 -38.07 3.81
C TRP A 303 21.30 -37.42 4.26
N ARG A 304 20.58 -36.75 3.34
CA ARG A 304 19.35 -36.01 3.63
C ARG A 304 19.53 -34.97 4.73
N LEU A 305 20.72 -34.37 4.79
CA LEU A 305 21.00 -33.22 5.64
C LEU A 305 20.81 -31.97 4.79
N ASP A 306 19.76 -31.21 5.10
CA ASP A 306 19.45 -29.98 4.37
C ASP A 306 20.23 -28.82 5.00
N ASP A 307 21.26 -28.37 4.30
CA ASP A 307 21.98 -27.13 4.59
C ASP A 307 21.48 -26.08 3.59
N ALA A 308 20.95 -24.95 4.08
CA ALA A 308 20.30 -24.00 3.19
C ALA A 308 21.30 -23.24 2.29
N LEU A 309 22.55 -23.05 2.75
CA LEU A 309 23.58 -22.29 2.02
C LEU A 309 24.84 -23.10 1.69
N ASP A 310 24.91 -24.36 2.11
CA ASP A 310 26.11 -25.20 2.13
C ASP A 310 27.21 -24.65 3.06
N VAL A 311 26.81 -24.17 4.24
CA VAL A 311 27.76 -23.74 5.28
C VAL A 311 28.69 -24.89 5.67
N VAL A 312 28.16 -26.09 5.85
CA VAL A 312 28.95 -27.27 6.24
C VAL A 312 30.01 -27.62 5.17
N PRO A 313 29.67 -27.80 3.88
CA PRO A 313 30.70 -27.97 2.85
C PRO A 313 31.68 -26.80 2.73
N ALA A 314 31.19 -25.55 2.70
CA ALA A 314 32.01 -24.37 2.40
C ALA A 314 32.87 -23.90 3.57
N HIS A 315 32.47 -24.16 4.81
CA HIS A 315 33.20 -23.77 6.02
C HIS A 315 33.75 -24.95 6.81
N LEU A 316 32.93 -25.97 7.13
CA LEU A 316 33.41 -27.10 7.94
C LEU A 316 34.39 -27.98 7.15
N PHE A 317 33.99 -28.50 5.99
CA PHE A 317 34.85 -29.42 5.23
C PHE A 317 36.07 -28.69 4.65
N ALA A 318 35.86 -27.47 4.11
CA ALA A 318 36.95 -26.63 3.66
C ALA A 318 37.88 -26.20 4.81
N GLY A 319 37.34 -25.96 6.01
CA GLY A 319 38.11 -25.61 7.21
C GLY A 319 38.99 -26.77 7.69
N ILE A 320 38.44 -27.99 7.74
CA ILE A 320 39.21 -29.22 8.00
C ILE A 320 40.34 -29.39 6.98
N TRP A 321 40.04 -29.22 5.69
CA TRP A 321 41.04 -29.26 4.63
C TRP A 321 42.12 -28.18 4.84
N GLY A 322 41.71 -26.95 5.16
CA GLY A 322 42.64 -25.84 5.35
C GLY A 322 43.58 -26.05 6.53
N THR A 323 43.10 -26.60 7.64
CA THR A 323 43.93 -26.93 8.79
C THR A 323 44.93 -28.06 8.48
N LEU A 324 44.52 -29.08 7.73
CA LEU A 324 45.45 -30.11 7.25
C LEU A 324 46.49 -29.54 6.26
N SER A 325 46.11 -28.54 5.46
CA SER A 325 46.98 -27.93 4.46
C SER A 325 48.26 -27.32 5.07
N VAL A 326 48.21 -26.91 6.33
CA VAL A 326 49.36 -26.37 7.06
C VAL A 326 50.50 -27.38 7.10
N ALA A 327 50.20 -28.63 7.47
CA ALA A 327 51.22 -29.68 7.53
C ALA A 327 51.65 -30.14 6.13
N LEU A 328 50.72 -30.13 5.15
CA LEU A 328 50.96 -30.64 3.81
C LEU A 328 51.79 -29.70 2.92
N PHE A 329 51.60 -28.39 3.06
CA PHE A 329 52.19 -27.40 2.16
C PHE A 329 52.95 -26.27 2.87
N GLY A 330 52.88 -26.21 4.20
CA GLY A 330 53.58 -25.21 4.98
C GLY A 330 55.10 -25.34 4.86
N GLN A 331 55.75 -24.19 4.66
CA GLN A 331 57.20 -24.10 4.56
C GLN A 331 57.82 -24.26 5.97
N THR A 332 58.66 -25.27 6.15
CA THR A 332 59.23 -25.63 7.46
C THR A 332 60.05 -24.51 8.09
N ASP A 333 60.71 -23.69 7.26
CA ASP A 333 61.45 -22.50 7.68
C ASP A 333 60.55 -21.38 8.21
N LYS A 334 59.28 -21.32 7.78
CA LYS A 334 58.30 -20.34 8.28
C LYS A 334 57.51 -20.84 9.48
N ILE A 335 57.19 -22.14 9.54
CA ILE A 335 56.46 -22.74 10.67
C ILE A 335 57.30 -22.69 11.96
N ASN A 336 58.59 -23.02 11.87
CA ASN A 336 59.62 -22.82 12.91
C ASN A 336 59.21 -23.17 14.36
N ASN A 337 58.43 -24.24 14.56
CA ASN A 337 58.01 -24.72 15.89
C ASN A 337 58.75 -26.01 16.34
N GLY A 338 59.73 -26.46 15.56
CA GLY A 338 60.56 -27.64 15.87
C GLY A 338 59.92 -29.00 15.55
N LEU A 339 58.69 -29.05 15.03
CA LEU A 339 58.00 -30.29 14.69
C LEU A 339 58.35 -30.80 13.29
N GLY A 340 58.48 -32.11 13.14
CA GLY A 340 58.57 -32.77 11.83
C GLY A 340 57.23 -32.84 11.11
N PHE A 341 57.23 -33.23 9.83
CA PHE A 341 56.00 -33.35 9.01
C PHE A 341 54.91 -34.23 9.67
N VAL A 342 55.29 -35.43 10.15
CA VAL A 342 54.33 -36.39 10.74
C VAL A 342 53.76 -35.85 12.05
N GLU A 343 54.60 -35.18 12.85
CA GLU A 343 54.20 -34.58 14.11
C GLU A 343 53.26 -33.41 13.85
N GLN A 344 53.61 -32.49 12.95
CA GLN A 344 52.76 -31.37 12.58
C GLN A 344 51.40 -31.85 12.04
N LEU A 345 51.39 -32.85 11.15
CA LEU A 345 50.15 -33.44 10.65
C LEU A 345 49.32 -34.07 11.77
N GLY A 346 49.98 -34.76 12.70
CA GLY A 346 49.35 -35.34 13.89
C GLY A 346 48.72 -34.29 14.80
N VAL A 347 49.40 -33.17 15.04
CA VAL A 347 48.87 -32.06 15.85
C VAL A 347 47.70 -31.38 15.16
N GLN A 348 47.78 -31.14 13.84
CA GLN A 348 46.66 -30.57 13.07
C GLN A 348 45.43 -31.49 13.09
N ALA A 349 45.63 -32.79 12.88
CA ALA A 349 44.56 -33.79 12.96
C ALA A 349 43.96 -33.88 14.37
N LEU A 350 44.79 -33.84 15.42
CA LEU A 350 44.34 -33.82 16.81
C LEU A 350 43.46 -32.61 17.10
N GLY A 351 43.89 -31.41 16.68
CA GLY A 351 43.12 -30.19 16.88
C GLY A 351 41.75 -30.26 16.18
N ILE A 352 41.70 -30.72 14.92
CA ILE A 352 40.44 -30.93 14.19
C ILE A 352 39.48 -31.85 14.96
N VAL A 353 39.99 -32.98 15.46
CA VAL A 353 39.16 -33.98 16.17
C VAL A 353 38.68 -33.44 17.50
N VAL A 354 39.57 -32.84 18.31
CA VAL A 354 39.22 -32.38 19.67
C VAL A 354 38.29 -31.17 19.62
N ILE A 355 38.59 -30.18 18.78
CA ILE A 355 37.74 -29.01 18.60
C ILE A 355 36.40 -29.44 18.00
N GLY A 356 36.42 -30.29 16.97
CA GLY A 356 35.18 -30.78 16.37
C GLY A 356 34.30 -31.56 17.33
N PHE A 357 34.89 -32.45 18.13
CA PHE A 357 34.17 -33.18 19.17
C PHE A 357 33.57 -32.22 20.21
N TYR A 358 34.34 -31.25 20.70
CA TYR A 358 33.87 -30.28 21.68
C TYR A 358 32.72 -29.42 21.12
N CYS A 359 32.91 -28.78 19.97
CA CYS A 359 31.90 -27.93 19.33
C CYS A 359 30.62 -28.70 19.01
N PHE A 360 30.74 -29.90 18.43
CA PHE A 360 29.58 -30.70 18.09
C PHE A 360 28.84 -31.18 19.34
N VAL A 361 29.55 -31.72 20.36
CA VAL A 361 28.90 -32.24 21.57
C VAL A 361 28.25 -31.14 22.39
N VAL A 362 28.96 -30.04 22.67
CA VAL A 362 28.41 -28.92 23.44
C VAL A 362 27.25 -28.26 22.68
N GLY A 363 27.43 -28.01 21.39
CA GLY A 363 26.38 -27.47 20.53
C GLY A 363 25.14 -28.37 20.48
N TYR A 364 25.32 -29.66 20.19
CA TYR A 364 24.23 -30.64 20.09
C TYR A 364 23.49 -30.82 21.42
N VAL A 365 24.22 -31.02 22.52
CA VAL A 365 23.61 -31.20 23.85
C VAL A 365 22.89 -29.92 24.28
N GLY A 366 23.50 -28.76 24.08
CA GLY A 366 22.90 -27.46 24.38
C GLY A 366 21.61 -27.24 23.60
N MET A 367 21.63 -27.43 22.28
CA MET A 367 20.44 -27.35 21.44
C MET A 367 19.38 -28.38 21.78
N TRP A 368 19.77 -29.62 22.09
CA TRP A 368 18.82 -30.67 22.48
C TRP A 368 18.11 -30.35 23.80
N LEU A 369 18.83 -29.79 24.77
CA LEU A 369 18.25 -29.29 26.02
C LEU A 369 17.31 -28.10 25.76
N LEU A 370 17.77 -27.12 24.97
CA LEU A 370 16.96 -25.95 24.60
C LEU A 370 15.68 -26.36 23.88
N ASN A 371 15.75 -27.33 22.96
CA ASN A 371 14.59 -27.80 22.19
C ASN A 371 13.50 -28.45 23.06
N ARG A 372 13.82 -28.85 24.30
CA ARG A 372 12.83 -29.33 25.28
C ARG A 372 12.12 -28.20 26.00
N LEU A 373 12.75 -27.05 26.13
CA LEU A 373 12.22 -25.87 26.83
C LEU A 373 11.49 -24.94 25.86
N MET A 374 12.02 -24.78 24.66
CA MET A 374 11.47 -23.96 23.59
C MET A 374 11.69 -24.64 22.23
N PRO A 375 10.68 -24.69 21.36
CA PRO A 375 10.84 -25.32 20.05
C PRO A 375 11.83 -24.52 19.19
N LEU A 376 12.93 -25.17 18.79
CA LEU A 376 13.91 -24.58 17.89
C LEU A 376 13.43 -24.60 16.43
N ARG A 377 12.62 -25.60 16.07
CA ARG A 377 12.04 -25.73 14.73
C ARG A 377 10.70 -24.98 14.64
N ALA A 378 10.52 -24.21 13.58
CA ALA A 378 9.25 -23.58 13.25
C ALA A 378 8.17 -24.62 12.91
N SER A 379 6.92 -24.35 13.26
CA SER A 379 5.81 -25.25 12.92
C SER A 379 5.61 -25.35 11.41
N LYS A 380 4.95 -26.42 10.95
CA LYS A 380 4.67 -26.65 9.53
C LYS A 380 3.97 -25.44 8.87
N GLU A 381 2.96 -24.90 9.56
CA GLU A 381 2.22 -23.73 9.10
C GLU A 381 3.11 -22.49 8.98
N GLN A 382 3.98 -22.24 9.96
CA GLN A 382 4.92 -21.11 9.91
C GLN A 382 5.96 -21.25 8.80
N GLU A 383 6.45 -22.46 8.53
CA GLU A 383 7.39 -22.72 7.44
C GLU A 383 6.73 -22.59 6.05
N GLU A 384 5.45 -22.95 5.93
CA GLU A 384 4.63 -22.72 4.72
C GLU A 384 4.34 -21.23 4.52
N GLN A 385 3.95 -20.52 5.59
CA GLN A 385 3.68 -19.08 5.60
C GLN A 385 4.94 -18.25 5.28
N GLY A 386 6.09 -18.65 5.82
CA GLY A 386 7.32 -17.88 5.82
C GLY A 386 7.57 -17.16 7.15
N LEU A 387 8.82 -17.17 7.60
CA LEU A 387 9.23 -16.64 8.90
C LEU A 387 9.14 -15.11 8.99
N ASN A 388 9.16 -14.39 7.86
CA ASN A 388 8.90 -12.95 7.87
C ASN A 388 7.53 -12.63 8.47
N VAL A 389 6.50 -13.38 8.08
CA VAL A 389 5.14 -13.20 8.56
C VAL A 389 4.98 -13.80 9.96
N ALA A 390 5.43 -15.05 10.14
CA ALA A 390 5.21 -15.81 11.35
C ALA A 390 5.89 -15.20 12.59
N GLU A 391 7.08 -14.60 12.44
CA GLU A 391 7.86 -14.08 13.57
C GLU A 391 7.93 -12.55 13.61
N HIS A 392 7.87 -11.88 12.46
CA HIS A 392 8.02 -10.42 12.38
C HIS A 392 6.77 -9.70 11.91
N ARG A 393 5.66 -10.43 11.64
CA ARG A 393 4.41 -9.88 11.08
C ARG A 393 4.62 -9.03 9.82
N ALA A 394 5.72 -9.29 9.12
CA ALA A 394 6.04 -8.62 7.87
C ALA A 394 5.40 -9.42 6.75
N THR A 395 4.21 -9.00 6.31
CA THR A 395 3.54 -9.57 5.14
C THR A 395 4.18 -9.02 3.87
N THR A 396 4.14 -9.85 2.83
CA THR A 396 4.36 -9.38 1.46
C THR A 396 3.01 -9.35 0.78
N GLU A 397 2.85 -8.46 -0.19
CA GLU A 397 1.62 -8.29 -0.94
C GLU A 397 1.11 -9.62 -1.53
N LEU A 398 2.02 -10.47 -2.03
CA LEU A 398 1.70 -11.81 -2.57
C LEU A 398 1.03 -12.70 -1.54
N PHE A 399 1.51 -12.63 -0.29
CA PHE A 399 0.97 -13.42 0.79
C PHE A 399 -0.45 -12.95 1.17
N ASP A 400 -0.67 -11.65 1.22
CA ASP A 400 -1.98 -11.06 1.55
C ASP A 400 -3.02 -11.38 0.47
N LEU A 401 -2.61 -11.36 -0.81
CA LEU A 401 -3.44 -11.81 -1.93
C LEU A 401 -3.83 -13.29 -1.79
N LEU A 402 -2.86 -14.20 -1.64
CA LEU A 402 -3.11 -15.64 -1.56
C LEU A 402 -3.97 -16.01 -0.35
N THR A 403 -3.74 -15.36 0.79
CA THR A 403 -4.54 -15.57 2.01
C THR A 403 -5.99 -15.16 1.79
N SER A 404 -6.21 -14.03 1.11
CA SER A 404 -7.56 -13.54 0.78
C SER A 404 -8.27 -14.49 -0.20
N MET A 405 -7.56 -15.00 -1.22
CA MET A 405 -8.12 -15.98 -2.16
C MET A 405 -8.49 -17.30 -1.48
N GLN A 406 -7.63 -17.82 -0.59
CA GLN A 406 -7.87 -19.04 0.18
C GLN A 406 -9.09 -18.88 1.10
N TYR A 407 -9.26 -17.71 1.73
CA TYR A 407 -10.42 -17.41 2.56
C TYR A 407 -11.72 -17.46 1.75
N GLN A 408 -11.75 -16.84 0.57
CA GLN A 408 -12.93 -16.88 -0.31
C GLN A 408 -13.26 -18.31 -0.77
N GLN A 409 -12.25 -19.10 -1.14
CA GLN A 409 -12.44 -20.50 -1.55
C GLN A 409 -13.05 -21.34 -0.42
N ASN A 410 -12.51 -21.24 0.80
CA ASN A 410 -12.96 -22.05 1.93
C ASN A 410 -14.37 -21.67 2.40
N ASN A 411 -14.73 -20.39 2.33
CA ASN A 411 -16.00 -19.87 2.84
C ASN A 411 -17.08 -19.69 1.76
N ALA A 412 -16.75 -19.90 0.48
CA ALA A 412 -17.61 -19.60 -0.67
C ALA A 412 -18.19 -18.17 -0.68
N ASP A 413 -17.45 -17.24 -0.06
CA ASP A 413 -17.82 -15.83 0.04
C ASP A 413 -17.01 -15.03 -0.98
N PHE A 414 -17.66 -14.70 -2.09
CA PHE A 414 -17.10 -13.89 -3.18
C PHE A 414 -17.60 -12.44 -3.15
N SER A 415 -18.19 -12.00 -2.03
CA SER A 415 -18.76 -10.66 -1.92
C SER A 415 -17.71 -9.55 -1.77
N LYS A 416 -16.51 -9.93 -1.32
CA LYS A 416 -15.40 -9.00 -1.08
C LYS A 416 -14.30 -9.24 -2.09
N SER A 417 -13.80 -8.18 -2.70
CA SER A 417 -12.59 -8.21 -3.52
C SER A 417 -11.36 -8.55 -2.66
N VAL A 418 -10.38 -9.23 -3.26
CA VAL A 418 -9.06 -9.38 -2.65
C VAL A 418 -8.31 -8.04 -2.72
N PRO A 419 -7.46 -7.70 -1.74
CA PRO A 419 -6.71 -6.46 -1.73
C PRO A 419 -5.84 -6.34 -3.00
N GLU A 420 -5.97 -5.20 -3.68
CA GLU A 420 -5.20 -4.85 -4.86
C GLU A 420 -4.14 -3.82 -4.46
N GLU A 421 -2.89 -4.25 -4.34
CA GLU A 421 -1.73 -3.40 -4.14
C GLU A 421 -1.30 -2.78 -5.47
N PRO A 422 -1.42 -1.46 -5.66
CA PRO A 422 -1.09 -0.83 -6.93
C PRO A 422 0.39 -1.02 -7.33
N PHE A 423 0.65 -1.17 -8.64
CA PHE A 423 2.01 -1.22 -9.24
C PHE A 423 2.87 -2.43 -8.94
N THR A 424 2.24 -3.51 -8.47
CA THR A 424 2.97 -4.76 -8.22
C THR A 424 2.42 -5.88 -9.08
N GLU A 425 3.27 -6.84 -9.44
CA GLU A 425 2.87 -8.01 -10.23
C GLU A 425 1.73 -8.76 -9.52
N VAL A 426 1.75 -8.75 -8.19
CA VAL A 426 0.70 -9.29 -7.32
C VAL A 426 -0.60 -8.49 -7.45
N GLY A 427 -0.52 -7.16 -7.41
CA GLY A 427 -1.66 -6.28 -7.64
C GLY A 427 -2.33 -6.53 -8.98
N GLN A 428 -1.55 -6.74 -10.05
CA GLN A 428 -2.10 -7.10 -11.36
C GLN A 428 -2.87 -8.42 -11.33
N ILE A 429 -2.35 -9.43 -10.61
CA ILE A 429 -3.04 -10.72 -10.39
C ILE A 429 -4.32 -10.49 -9.57
N ALA A 430 -4.25 -9.72 -8.49
CA ALA A 430 -5.39 -9.36 -7.64
C ALA A 430 -6.50 -8.69 -8.47
N ARG A 431 -6.14 -7.73 -9.32
CA ARG A 431 -7.04 -7.03 -10.23
C ARG A 431 -7.73 -7.99 -11.20
N LYS A 432 -6.96 -8.88 -11.85
CA LYS A 432 -7.50 -9.87 -12.79
C LYS A 432 -8.42 -10.86 -12.09
N TYR A 433 -8.06 -11.28 -10.89
CA TYR A 433 -8.88 -12.15 -10.07
C TYR A 433 -10.18 -11.45 -9.63
N ASN A 434 -10.12 -10.20 -9.18
CA ASN A 434 -11.29 -9.38 -8.87
C ASN A 434 -12.23 -9.23 -10.08
N GLN A 435 -11.69 -9.01 -11.28
CA GLN A 435 -12.50 -8.98 -12.52
C GLN A 435 -13.23 -10.31 -12.80
N VAL A 436 -12.59 -11.44 -12.50
CA VAL A 436 -13.22 -12.76 -12.63
C VAL A 436 -14.32 -12.93 -11.58
N ILE A 437 -14.06 -12.53 -10.33
CA ILE A 437 -15.04 -12.57 -9.24
C ILE A 437 -16.26 -11.69 -9.57
N ASP A 438 -16.06 -10.48 -10.06
CA ASP A 438 -17.13 -9.57 -10.51
C ASP A 438 -17.96 -10.19 -11.63
N ARG A 439 -17.32 -10.88 -12.58
CA ARG A 439 -18.04 -11.56 -13.65
C ARG A 439 -18.87 -12.73 -13.13
N VAL A 440 -18.31 -13.52 -12.22
CA VAL A 440 -19.01 -14.66 -11.60
C VAL A 440 -20.18 -14.18 -10.74
N SER A 441 -20.00 -13.14 -9.94
CA SER A 441 -21.06 -12.56 -9.09
C SER A 441 -22.19 -12.00 -9.96
N THR A 442 -21.86 -11.34 -11.07
CA THR A 442 -22.83 -10.83 -12.04
C THR A 442 -23.63 -11.96 -12.70
N GLU A 443 -22.99 -13.05 -13.13
CA GLU A 443 -23.68 -14.21 -13.74
C GLU A 443 -24.62 -14.90 -12.73
N ILE A 444 -24.19 -15.07 -11.48
CA ILE A 444 -25.04 -15.62 -10.40
C ILE A 444 -26.27 -14.73 -10.19
N ALA A 445 -26.07 -13.40 -10.09
CA ALA A 445 -27.16 -12.44 -9.92
C ALA A 445 -28.13 -12.43 -11.12
N GLN A 446 -27.63 -12.59 -12.35
CA GLN A 446 -28.47 -12.68 -13.55
C GLN A 446 -29.29 -13.97 -13.59
N ARG A 447 -28.69 -15.11 -13.25
CA ARG A 447 -29.40 -16.40 -13.17
C ARG A 447 -30.50 -16.36 -12.12
N ASP A 448 -30.21 -15.81 -10.95
CA ASP A 448 -31.17 -15.76 -9.84
C ASP A 448 -32.33 -14.79 -10.17
N ASN A 449 -32.06 -13.66 -10.83
CA ASN A 449 -33.10 -12.78 -11.37
C ASN A 449 -33.95 -13.45 -12.46
N ALA A 450 -33.34 -14.24 -13.36
CA ALA A 450 -34.07 -14.97 -14.39
C ALA A 450 -34.97 -16.05 -13.78
N LEU A 451 -34.50 -16.74 -12.74
CA LEU A 451 -35.27 -17.73 -11.98
C LEU A 451 -36.45 -17.07 -11.27
N MET A 452 -36.24 -15.92 -10.62
CA MET A 452 -37.31 -15.13 -10.00
C MET A 452 -38.35 -14.67 -11.03
N ARG A 453 -37.93 -14.13 -12.19
CA ARG A 453 -38.85 -13.70 -13.25
C ARG A 453 -39.66 -14.86 -13.84
N PHE A 454 -39.06 -16.04 -13.95
CA PHE A 454 -39.76 -17.24 -14.40
C PHE A 454 -40.83 -17.67 -13.40
N GLN A 455 -40.49 -17.72 -12.10
CA GLN A 455 -41.44 -18.02 -11.02
C GLN A 455 -42.54 -16.96 -10.90
N GLU A 456 -42.19 -15.68 -11.08
CA GLU A 456 -43.13 -14.56 -11.06
C GLU A 456 -44.11 -14.63 -12.24
N SER A 457 -43.68 -15.06 -13.44
CA SER A 457 -44.56 -15.23 -14.60
C SER A 457 -45.63 -16.32 -14.40
N GLU A 458 -45.24 -17.48 -13.84
CA GLU A 458 -46.17 -18.57 -13.52
C GLU A 458 -47.15 -18.18 -12.40
N MET A 459 -46.65 -17.54 -11.33
CA MET A 459 -47.51 -17.00 -10.28
C MET A 459 -48.42 -15.89 -10.82
N ARG A 460 -47.95 -15.04 -11.74
CA ARG A 460 -48.70 -13.90 -12.31
C ARG A 460 -49.89 -14.37 -13.14
N LYS A 461 -49.84 -15.52 -13.83
CA LYS A 461 -50.98 -16.03 -14.61
C LYS A 461 -52.15 -16.48 -13.73
N SER A 462 -51.87 -17.21 -12.65
CA SER A 462 -52.87 -17.60 -11.64
C SER A 462 -53.24 -16.44 -10.71
N ALA A 463 -52.30 -15.51 -10.46
CA ALA A 463 -52.57 -14.30 -9.70
C ALA A 463 -53.41 -13.33 -10.51
N ILE A 464 -53.26 -13.10 -11.82
CA ILE A 464 -54.07 -12.12 -12.58
C ILE A 464 -55.59 -12.38 -12.43
N LEU A 465 -56.03 -13.64 -12.45
CA LEU A 465 -57.44 -14.00 -12.23
C LEU A 465 -57.85 -13.90 -10.74
N ASN A 466 -56.96 -14.31 -9.82
CA ASN A 466 -57.20 -14.28 -8.36
C ASN A 466 -56.95 -12.91 -7.68
N SER A 467 -56.20 -12.03 -8.32
CA SER A 467 -55.77 -10.69 -7.90
C SER A 467 -56.50 -9.60 -8.65
N SER A 468 -57.31 -9.95 -9.67
CA SER A 468 -58.28 -9.03 -10.24
C SER A 468 -59.08 -8.39 -9.10
N MET A 469 -58.91 -7.09 -8.94
CA MET A 469 -59.55 -6.29 -7.89
C MET A 469 -61.03 -6.05 -8.19
N ASP A 470 -61.41 -6.12 -9.46
CA ASP A 470 -62.79 -6.03 -9.90
C ASP A 470 -63.47 -7.39 -9.70
N CYS A 471 -64.70 -7.38 -9.20
CA CYS A 471 -65.50 -8.59 -9.00
C CYS A 471 -65.85 -9.15 -10.40
N ILE A 472 -65.41 -10.37 -10.69
CA ILE A 472 -65.64 -11.03 -11.98
C ILE A 472 -66.50 -12.26 -11.75
N VAL A 473 -67.65 -12.28 -12.40
CA VAL A 473 -68.58 -13.40 -12.39
C VAL A 473 -68.88 -13.79 -13.82
N THR A 474 -68.55 -15.02 -14.21
CA THR A 474 -68.90 -15.55 -15.54
C THR A 474 -70.15 -16.41 -15.41
N ILE A 475 -71.15 -16.14 -16.24
CA ILE A 475 -72.41 -16.87 -16.29
C ILE A 475 -72.63 -17.48 -17.67
N ASN A 476 -73.29 -18.64 -17.70
CA ASN A 476 -73.72 -19.25 -18.96
C ASN A 476 -74.98 -18.55 -19.53
N ARG A 477 -75.42 -18.96 -20.72
CA ARG A 477 -76.64 -18.47 -21.38
C ARG A 477 -77.91 -18.58 -20.53
N PHE A 478 -77.96 -19.50 -19.56
CA PHE A 478 -79.10 -19.71 -18.67
C PHE A 478 -78.98 -18.93 -17.34
N GLY A 479 -77.89 -18.18 -17.14
CA GLY A 479 -77.64 -17.37 -15.96
C GLY A 479 -77.05 -18.14 -14.77
N SER A 480 -76.56 -19.36 -14.99
CA SER A 480 -75.82 -20.12 -13.99
C SER A 480 -74.36 -19.67 -13.91
N VAL A 481 -73.84 -19.53 -12.68
CA VAL A 481 -72.45 -19.13 -12.42
C VAL A 481 -71.49 -20.26 -12.83
N ILE A 482 -70.58 -19.96 -13.76
CA ILE A 482 -69.47 -20.81 -14.19
C ILE A 482 -68.21 -20.46 -13.40
N GLU A 483 -67.87 -19.17 -13.35
CA GLU A 483 -66.65 -18.69 -12.71
C GLU A 483 -66.99 -17.59 -11.70
N PHE A 484 -66.33 -17.62 -10.54
CA PHE A 484 -66.59 -16.71 -9.43
C PHE A 484 -65.26 -16.41 -8.74
N ASN A 485 -64.61 -15.31 -9.14
CA ASN A 485 -63.26 -15.03 -8.68
C ASN A 485 -63.23 -14.65 -7.18
N PRO A 486 -62.07 -14.68 -6.51
CA PRO A 486 -61.97 -14.32 -5.09
C PRO A 486 -62.44 -12.88 -4.76
N ALA A 487 -62.43 -11.96 -5.73
CA ALA A 487 -63.02 -10.63 -5.56
C ALA A 487 -64.56 -10.68 -5.54
N ALA A 488 -65.19 -11.59 -6.27
CA ALA A 488 -66.63 -11.88 -6.19
C ALA A 488 -67.00 -12.55 -4.86
N GLU A 489 -66.18 -13.48 -4.35
CA GLU A 489 -66.39 -14.09 -3.03
C GLU A 489 -66.41 -13.04 -1.91
N ARG A 490 -65.48 -12.08 -1.97
CA ARG A 490 -65.41 -10.94 -1.03
C ARG A 490 -66.53 -9.92 -1.25
N THR A 491 -66.91 -9.65 -2.49
CA THR A 491 -67.95 -8.68 -2.87
C THR A 491 -69.36 -9.20 -2.62
N PHE A 492 -69.58 -10.51 -2.53
CA PHE A 492 -70.90 -11.08 -2.21
C PHE A 492 -70.95 -11.84 -0.89
N GLY A 493 -69.81 -12.08 -0.23
CA GLY A 493 -69.74 -12.70 1.09
C GLY A 493 -70.05 -14.21 1.10
N CYS A 494 -69.87 -14.88 -0.03
CA CYS A 494 -70.11 -16.31 -0.20
C CYS A 494 -68.98 -16.95 -1.03
N LEU A 495 -68.73 -18.24 -0.84
CA LEU A 495 -67.65 -18.94 -1.54
C LEU A 495 -68.11 -19.44 -2.91
N LYS A 496 -67.21 -19.49 -3.89
CA LYS A 496 -67.43 -20.01 -5.26
C LYS A 496 -68.12 -21.36 -5.22
N LYS A 497 -67.64 -22.27 -4.38
CA LYS A 497 -68.22 -23.62 -4.19
C LYS A 497 -69.70 -23.61 -3.78
N GLN A 498 -70.20 -22.54 -3.19
CA GLN A 498 -71.60 -22.43 -2.75
C GLN A 498 -72.53 -21.90 -3.86
N VAL A 499 -71.98 -21.28 -4.90
CA VAL A 499 -72.73 -20.54 -5.93
C VAL A 499 -72.52 -21.08 -7.35
N GLU A 500 -71.44 -21.83 -7.56
CA GLU A 500 -71.13 -22.50 -8.82
C GLU A 500 -72.29 -23.42 -9.26
N GLY A 501 -72.71 -23.28 -10.52
CA GLY A 501 -73.87 -23.96 -11.10
C GLY A 501 -75.24 -23.37 -10.71
N LYS A 502 -75.33 -22.47 -9.72
CA LYS A 502 -76.59 -21.82 -9.31
C LYS A 502 -76.85 -20.54 -10.10
N SER A 503 -78.11 -20.09 -10.11
CA SER A 503 -78.51 -18.87 -10.83
C SER A 503 -78.00 -17.60 -10.13
N PHE A 504 -77.19 -16.81 -10.84
CA PHE A 504 -76.70 -15.51 -10.37
C PHE A 504 -77.86 -14.54 -10.07
N ILE A 505 -78.88 -14.54 -10.93
CA ILE A 505 -80.05 -13.67 -10.86
C ILE A 505 -80.92 -14.02 -9.64
N GLY A 506 -81.03 -15.31 -9.31
CA GLY A 506 -81.78 -15.75 -8.12
C GLY A 506 -81.11 -15.36 -6.80
N LEU A 507 -79.78 -15.24 -6.78
CA LEU A 507 -79.02 -15.05 -5.54
C LEU A 507 -78.73 -13.57 -5.23
N PHE A 508 -78.22 -12.81 -6.20
CA PHE A 508 -77.60 -11.51 -5.94
C PHE A 508 -78.37 -10.30 -6.45
N ILE A 509 -79.54 -10.53 -7.06
CA ILE A 509 -80.43 -9.49 -7.58
C ILE A 509 -81.72 -9.49 -6.78
N ARG A 510 -82.17 -8.28 -6.39
CA ARG A 510 -83.39 -8.04 -5.61
C ARG A 510 -84.61 -8.54 -6.37
N GLU A 511 -85.61 -9.05 -5.65
CA GLU A 511 -86.78 -9.70 -6.27
C GLU A 511 -87.52 -8.80 -7.28
N GLU A 512 -87.59 -7.50 -6.99
CA GLU A 512 -88.20 -6.47 -7.85
C GLU A 512 -87.46 -6.25 -9.18
N ASP A 513 -86.16 -6.54 -9.24
CA ASP A 513 -85.31 -6.30 -10.41
C ASP A 513 -84.97 -7.58 -11.20
N ARG A 514 -85.31 -8.77 -10.68
CA ARG A 514 -85.02 -10.05 -11.35
C ARG A 514 -85.67 -10.17 -12.73
N ARG A 515 -86.92 -9.68 -12.89
CA ARG A 515 -87.65 -9.77 -14.16
C ARG A 515 -86.93 -9.03 -15.30
N LYS A 516 -86.45 -7.81 -15.01
CA LYS A 516 -85.67 -6.99 -15.96
C LYS A 516 -84.34 -7.66 -16.34
N MET A 517 -83.69 -8.32 -15.38
CA MET A 517 -82.44 -9.04 -15.61
C MET A 517 -82.63 -10.26 -16.51
N PHE A 518 -83.68 -11.06 -16.29
CA PHE A 518 -83.97 -12.23 -17.13
C PHE A 518 -84.34 -11.85 -18.57
N GLU A 519 -85.12 -10.77 -18.75
CA GLU A 519 -85.43 -10.22 -20.09
C GLU A 519 -84.17 -9.71 -20.80
N SER A 520 -83.25 -9.09 -20.06
CA SER A 520 -81.95 -8.65 -20.58
C SER A 520 -81.07 -9.84 -20.97
N LEU A 521 -81.00 -10.90 -20.17
CA LEU A 521 -80.21 -12.10 -20.47
C LEU A 521 -80.77 -12.87 -21.68
N ASN A 522 -82.10 -13.03 -21.77
CA ASN A 522 -82.76 -13.74 -22.88
C ASN A 522 -82.60 -13.04 -24.22
N SER A 523 -82.51 -11.71 -24.21
CA SER A 523 -82.19 -10.90 -25.40
C SER A 523 -80.69 -10.77 -25.65
N GLY A 524 -79.85 -11.47 -24.88
CA GLY A 524 -78.40 -11.40 -25.00
C GLY A 524 -77.84 -10.01 -24.71
N PHE A 525 -78.49 -9.24 -23.83
CA PHE A 525 -78.13 -7.88 -23.41
C PHE A 525 -78.09 -6.86 -24.56
N SER A 526 -78.93 -7.07 -25.59
CA SER A 526 -78.99 -6.26 -26.81
C SER A 526 -80.13 -5.22 -26.83
N THR A 527 -81.08 -5.29 -25.89
CA THR A 527 -82.28 -4.44 -25.85
C THR A 527 -82.07 -3.20 -24.97
N SER A 528 -82.60 -2.04 -25.38
CA SER A 528 -82.43 -0.75 -24.69
C SER A 528 -83.17 -0.60 -23.35
N ASN A 529 -84.07 -1.52 -23.01
CA ASN A 529 -84.88 -1.49 -21.77
C ASN A 529 -84.27 -2.28 -20.60
N GLY A 530 -82.96 -2.48 -20.57
CA GLY A 530 -82.28 -3.27 -19.55
C GLY A 530 -80.76 -3.00 -19.47
N LEU A 531 -80.00 -3.99 -19.00
CA LEU A 531 -78.54 -3.91 -18.96
C LEU A 531 -77.96 -4.12 -20.36
N ILE A 532 -76.99 -3.30 -20.73
CA ILE A 532 -76.44 -3.27 -22.10
C ILE A 532 -75.00 -3.80 -22.11
N LEU A 533 -74.67 -4.62 -23.12
CA LEU A 533 -73.30 -5.07 -23.39
C LEU A 533 -72.33 -3.89 -23.59
N ASN A 534 -71.10 -4.05 -23.11
CA ASN A 534 -70.00 -3.10 -23.27
C ASN A 534 -70.30 -1.68 -22.73
N ARG A 535 -71.27 -1.54 -21.83
CA ARG A 535 -71.53 -0.31 -21.07
C ARG A 535 -71.47 -0.57 -19.58
N ARG A 536 -71.19 0.49 -18.83
CA ARG A 536 -71.25 0.47 -17.37
C ARG A 536 -72.66 0.81 -16.93
N ASN A 537 -73.25 -0.10 -16.18
CA ASN A 537 -74.62 0.01 -15.74
C ASN A 537 -74.63 0.23 -14.22
N PRO A 538 -75.07 1.39 -13.72
CA PRO A 538 -75.23 1.59 -12.30
C PRO A 538 -76.34 0.69 -11.79
N PHE A 539 -76.09 -0.05 -10.71
CA PHE A 539 -77.02 -1.04 -10.19
C PHE A 539 -76.91 -1.19 -8.67
N ARG A 540 -77.98 -1.67 -8.03
CA ARG A 540 -77.93 -2.07 -6.62
C ARG A 540 -77.95 -3.57 -6.53
N LEU A 541 -76.90 -4.12 -5.92
CA LEU A 541 -76.74 -5.55 -5.70
C LEU A 541 -76.93 -5.88 -4.23
N GLN A 542 -77.40 -7.09 -3.97
CA GLN A 542 -77.60 -7.58 -2.61
C GLN A 542 -76.63 -8.72 -2.29
N ARG A 543 -76.07 -8.69 -1.08
CA ARG A 543 -75.22 -9.76 -0.52
C ARG A 543 -76.06 -10.79 0.25
N SER A 544 -77.15 -10.33 0.87
CA SER A 544 -78.15 -11.11 1.59
C SER A 544 -79.49 -10.34 1.60
N PRO A 545 -80.62 -10.94 2.03
CA PRO A 545 -81.95 -10.32 1.95
C PRO A 545 -82.13 -8.93 2.61
N ASN A 546 -81.14 -8.39 3.33
CA ASN A 546 -81.16 -7.07 3.98
C ASN A 546 -79.81 -6.31 3.90
N ASN A 547 -78.92 -6.64 2.95
CA ASN A 547 -77.60 -6.00 2.83
C ASN A 547 -77.34 -5.62 1.36
N ASP A 548 -77.66 -4.37 1.00
CA ASP A 548 -77.42 -3.81 -0.33
C ASP A 548 -76.17 -2.92 -0.37
N PHE A 549 -75.50 -2.90 -1.53
CA PHE A 549 -74.38 -2.02 -1.78
C PHE A 549 -74.48 -1.40 -3.18
N PRO A 550 -74.01 -0.16 -3.36
CA PRO A 550 -73.96 0.48 -4.66
C PRO A 550 -72.88 -0.16 -5.52
N ALA A 551 -73.28 -0.62 -6.71
CA ALA A 551 -72.39 -1.31 -7.64
C ALA A 551 -72.48 -0.75 -9.06
N GLU A 552 -71.41 -0.89 -9.81
CA GLU A 552 -71.36 -0.62 -11.25
C GLU A 552 -71.09 -1.94 -11.98
N ILE A 553 -71.95 -2.34 -12.92
CA ILE A 553 -71.88 -3.63 -13.64
C ILE A 553 -71.58 -3.39 -15.12
N ALA A 554 -70.46 -3.93 -15.62
CA ALA A 554 -70.11 -3.98 -17.04
C ALA A 554 -70.17 -5.44 -17.54
N ILE A 555 -70.82 -5.66 -18.68
CA ILE A 555 -71.08 -7.01 -19.22
C ILE A 555 -70.31 -7.16 -20.53
N THR A 556 -69.53 -8.24 -20.65
CA THR A 556 -68.80 -8.61 -21.87
C THR A 556 -69.16 -10.03 -22.30
N LYS A 557 -69.05 -10.32 -23.60
CA LYS A 557 -69.34 -11.64 -24.17
C LYS A 557 -68.05 -12.24 -24.72
N ALA A 558 -67.76 -13.49 -24.38
CA ALA A 558 -66.68 -14.24 -25.00
C ALA A 558 -67.21 -14.96 -26.25
N ASN A 559 -66.54 -14.77 -27.40
CA ASN A 559 -66.87 -15.50 -28.62
C ASN A 559 -66.06 -16.80 -28.67
N ALA A 560 -66.73 -17.94 -28.57
CA ALA A 560 -66.22 -19.23 -29.04
C ALA A 560 -66.89 -19.54 -30.39
N ASP A 561 -66.16 -20.20 -31.30
CA ASP A 561 -66.55 -20.46 -32.71
C ASP A 561 -67.79 -21.37 -32.91
N SER A 562 -68.61 -21.59 -31.88
CA SER A 562 -69.91 -22.26 -32.00
C SER A 562 -71.02 -21.51 -31.25
N VAL A 563 -72.19 -21.39 -31.89
CA VAL A 563 -73.37 -20.66 -31.36
C VAL A 563 -73.96 -21.34 -30.10
N GLN A 564 -73.49 -22.54 -29.74
CA GLN A 564 -74.05 -23.35 -28.66
C GLN A 564 -73.48 -23.01 -27.26
N GLU A 565 -72.35 -22.28 -27.16
CA GLU A 565 -71.64 -22.00 -25.90
C GLU A 565 -71.34 -20.50 -25.70
N SER A 566 -72.38 -19.65 -25.71
CA SER A 566 -72.20 -18.23 -25.38
C SER A 566 -72.12 -18.01 -23.86
N GLU A 567 -70.96 -17.55 -23.39
CA GLU A 567 -70.70 -17.15 -22.01
C GLU A 567 -70.65 -15.63 -21.87
N TYR A 568 -71.14 -15.13 -20.72
CA TYR A 568 -71.15 -13.71 -20.38
C TYR A 568 -70.32 -13.48 -19.13
N THR A 569 -69.40 -12.54 -19.20
CA THR A 569 -68.57 -12.14 -18.07
C THR A 569 -69.07 -10.80 -17.52
N LEU A 570 -69.44 -10.80 -16.24
CA LEU A 570 -69.91 -9.64 -15.48
C LEU A 570 -68.74 -9.08 -14.68
N HIS A 571 -68.38 -7.84 -14.93
CA HIS A 571 -67.43 -7.05 -14.14
C HIS A 571 -68.21 -6.13 -13.21
N ILE A 572 -68.09 -6.33 -11.91
CA ILE A 572 -68.86 -5.65 -10.88
C ILE A 572 -67.89 -4.85 -10.00
N ARG A 573 -68.17 -3.57 -9.78
CA ARG A 573 -67.33 -2.71 -8.93
C ARG A 573 -68.13 -2.17 -7.74
N ASP A 574 -67.65 -2.47 -6.53
CA ASP A 574 -68.18 -1.90 -5.28
C ASP A 574 -67.56 -0.52 -5.04
N MET A 575 -68.41 0.51 -4.96
CA MET A 575 -67.97 1.92 -4.88
C MET A 575 -67.66 2.39 -3.44
N THR A 576 -67.74 1.52 -2.44
CA THR A 576 -67.61 1.89 -1.01
C THR A 576 -66.19 2.34 -0.62
N ARG A 577 -65.13 1.76 -1.21
CA ARG A 577 -63.72 2.00 -0.84
C ARG A 577 -63.11 3.25 -1.50
N HIS A 578 -63.62 3.67 -2.66
CA HIS A 578 -63.10 4.81 -3.42
C HIS A 578 -63.18 6.11 -2.60
N VAL A 579 -64.25 6.24 -1.80
CA VAL A 579 -64.46 7.34 -0.86
C VAL A 579 -63.42 7.36 0.28
N LYS A 580 -62.90 6.20 0.71
CA LYS A 580 -61.89 6.09 1.79
C LYS A 580 -60.43 6.25 1.32
N LEU A 581 -60.15 6.05 0.03
CA LEU A 581 -58.79 6.08 -0.53
C LEU A 581 -58.23 7.51 -0.64
N GLN A 582 -59.12 8.49 -0.77
CA GLN A 582 -58.78 9.91 -0.90
C GLN A 582 -58.07 10.47 0.35
N GLU A 583 -58.35 9.93 1.54
CA GLU A 583 -57.70 10.32 2.79
C GLU A 583 -56.26 9.80 2.91
N ARG A 584 -55.96 8.62 2.34
CA ARG A 584 -54.63 7.98 2.41
C ARG A 584 -53.61 8.59 1.45
N LEU A 585 -54.08 9.17 0.34
CA LEU A 585 -53.23 9.90 -0.61
C LEU A 585 -52.59 11.15 0.02
N LYS A 586 -53.26 11.78 1.00
CA LYS A 586 -52.77 12.98 1.68
C LYS A 586 -51.58 12.69 2.60
N PHE A 587 -51.49 11.49 3.16
CA PHE A 587 -50.40 11.04 4.03
C PHE A 587 -49.11 10.74 3.26
N LEU A 588 -49.22 10.15 2.06
CA LEU A 588 -48.06 9.80 1.22
C LEU A 588 -47.39 11.01 0.54
N ALA A 589 -48.09 12.15 0.46
CA ALA A 589 -47.57 13.35 -0.19
C ALA A 589 -46.60 14.17 0.68
N TYR A 590 -46.68 14.06 2.01
CA TYR A 590 -46.02 15.00 2.94
C TYR A 590 -45.04 14.37 3.95
N SER A 591 -44.87 13.04 3.94
CA SER A 591 -44.03 12.33 4.91
C SER A 591 -42.99 11.45 4.22
N ASP A 592 -41.81 11.31 4.84
CA ASP A 592 -40.76 10.37 4.45
C ASP A 592 -41.14 8.94 4.91
N PRO A 593 -41.18 7.94 4.01
CA PRO A 593 -41.64 6.60 4.36
C PRO A 593 -40.70 5.82 5.27
N LEU A 594 -39.40 6.18 5.34
CA LEU A 594 -38.43 5.50 6.19
C LEU A 594 -38.48 6.02 7.63
N THR A 595 -38.31 7.34 7.79
CA THR A 595 -38.16 7.97 9.11
C THR A 595 -39.49 8.44 9.72
N SER A 596 -40.58 8.46 8.94
CA SER A 596 -41.87 9.05 9.30
C SER A 596 -41.83 10.55 9.63
N LEU A 597 -40.70 11.23 9.40
CA LEU A 597 -40.59 12.68 9.46
C LEU A 597 -41.28 13.32 8.26
N TYR A 598 -41.41 14.65 8.28
CA TYR A 598 -41.85 15.38 7.10
C TYR A 598 -40.84 15.22 5.96
N ASN A 599 -41.33 15.23 4.72
CA ASN A 599 -40.47 15.23 3.55
C ASN A 599 -40.11 16.67 3.14
N ARG A 600 -39.17 16.78 2.19
CA ARG A 600 -38.75 18.05 1.60
C ARG A 600 -39.93 18.92 1.13
N THR A 601 -40.96 18.34 0.52
CA THR A 601 -42.11 19.09 0.01
C THR A 601 -42.88 19.80 1.14
N TYR A 602 -43.15 19.10 2.23
CA TYR A 602 -43.84 19.70 3.38
C TYR A 602 -43.00 20.78 4.07
N LEU A 603 -41.69 20.56 4.20
CA LEU A 603 -40.77 21.54 4.78
C LEU A 603 -40.80 22.85 3.97
N MET A 604 -40.71 22.77 2.64
CA MET A 604 -40.74 23.95 1.78
C MET A 604 -42.05 24.72 1.92
N ASP A 605 -43.19 24.04 1.85
CA ASP A 605 -44.52 24.66 2.00
C ASP A 605 -44.66 25.33 3.38
N SER A 606 -44.16 24.66 4.43
CA SER A 606 -44.18 25.17 5.81
C SER A 606 -43.25 26.36 6.00
N LEU A 607 -42.05 26.33 5.41
CA LEU A 607 -41.06 27.41 5.50
C LEU A 607 -41.53 28.66 4.78
N VAL A 608 -42.09 28.53 3.57
CA VAL A 608 -42.69 29.66 2.83
C VAL A 608 -43.81 30.29 3.67
N SER A 609 -44.68 29.46 4.26
CA SER A 609 -45.76 29.93 5.12
C SER A 609 -45.24 30.63 6.40
N ALA A 610 -44.20 30.08 7.02
CA ALA A 610 -43.57 30.63 8.22
C ALA A 610 -42.89 31.98 7.95
N LEU A 611 -42.18 32.12 6.83
CA LEU A 611 -41.53 33.37 6.41
C LEU A 611 -42.56 34.48 6.10
N LEU A 612 -43.67 34.12 5.45
CA LEU A 612 -44.78 35.06 5.20
C LEU A 612 -45.42 35.54 6.52
N PHE A 613 -45.56 34.65 7.51
CA PHE A 613 -46.07 34.98 8.83
C PHE A 613 -45.09 35.86 9.61
N ALA A 614 -43.80 35.48 9.61
CA ALA A 614 -42.71 36.19 10.27
C ALA A 614 -42.56 37.63 9.77
N THR A 615 -42.66 37.84 8.45
CA THR A 615 -42.65 39.17 7.83
C THR A 615 -43.80 40.06 8.32
N LYS A 616 -45.00 39.48 8.51
CA LYS A 616 -46.19 40.22 8.98
C LYS A 616 -46.16 40.53 10.48
N GLN A 617 -45.64 39.61 11.29
CA GLN A 617 -45.66 39.69 12.75
C GLN A 617 -44.34 40.19 13.36
N LYS A 618 -43.32 40.50 12.54
CA LYS A 618 -41.96 40.84 12.98
C LYS A 618 -41.36 39.79 13.93
N THR A 619 -41.57 38.52 13.61
CA THR A 619 -40.93 37.39 14.31
C THR A 619 -39.81 36.83 13.44
N SER A 620 -38.95 35.99 14.01
CA SER A 620 -37.86 35.33 13.28
C SER A 620 -38.13 33.84 13.06
N VAL A 621 -37.62 33.31 11.96
CA VAL A 621 -37.56 31.87 11.66
C VAL A 621 -36.10 31.43 11.70
N GLY A 622 -35.83 30.31 12.34
CA GLY A 622 -34.51 29.71 12.43
C GLY A 622 -34.47 28.34 11.78
N LEU A 623 -33.37 28.03 11.11
CA LEU A 623 -33.15 26.80 10.37
C LEU A 623 -31.81 26.20 10.77
N LEU A 624 -31.81 24.92 11.13
CA LEU A 624 -30.61 24.12 11.33
C LEU A 624 -30.59 23.03 10.27
N PHE A 625 -29.52 22.99 9.48
CA PHE A 625 -29.28 21.99 8.45
C PHE A 625 -28.21 21.03 8.96
N LEU A 626 -28.49 19.73 8.93
CA LEU A 626 -27.67 18.70 9.56
C LEU A 626 -27.26 17.65 8.54
N ASP A 627 -25.99 17.25 8.59
CA ASP A 627 -25.43 16.17 7.81
C ASP A 627 -24.63 15.23 8.71
N LEU A 628 -24.87 13.92 8.54
CA LEU A 628 -24.24 12.89 9.34
C LEU A 628 -22.84 12.58 8.80
N ASP A 629 -21.82 12.96 9.55
CA ASP A 629 -20.44 12.79 9.11
C ASP A 629 -20.10 11.30 8.95
N ASN A 630 -19.44 10.96 7.84
CA ASN A 630 -19.02 9.60 7.51
C ASN A 630 -20.16 8.57 7.40
N PHE A 631 -21.42 8.98 7.19
CA PHE A 631 -22.55 8.05 7.01
C PHE A 631 -22.32 7.05 5.86
N LYS A 632 -21.66 7.50 4.78
CA LYS A 632 -21.27 6.61 3.67
C LYS A 632 -20.36 5.47 4.12
N ILE A 633 -19.39 5.73 5.01
CA ILE A 633 -18.50 4.70 5.57
C ILE A 633 -19.33 3.68 6.37
N ILE A 634 -20.35 4.13 7.10
CA ILE A 634 -21.24 3.23 7.85
C ILE A 634 -22.04 2.34 6.89
N ASN A 635 -22.59 2.89 5.80
CA ASN A 635 -23.26 2.10 4.77
C ASN A 635 -22.33 1.10 4.08
N ASP A 636 -21.11 1.53 3.74
CA ASP A 636 -20.12 0.70 3.05
C ASP A 636 -19.56 -0.40 3.98
N THR A 637 -19.53 -0.16 5.29
CA THR A 637 -18.99 -1.10 6.30
C THR A 637 -20.03 -2.07 6.87
N LEU A 638 -21.25 -1.59 7.16
CA LEU A 638 -22.30 -2.34 7.86
C LEU A 638 -23.51 -2.68 6.98
N GLY A 639 -23.55 -2.17 5.75
CA GLY A 639 -24.62 -2.35 4.79
C GLY A 639 -25.77 -1.35 4.95
N HIS A 640 -26.50 -1.11 3.86
CA HIS A 640 -27.61 -0.14 3.80
C HIS A 640 -28.69 -0.33 4.86
N LYS A 641 -28.94 -1.57 5.31
CA LYS A 641 -29.92 -1.85 6.35
C LYS A 641 -29.54 -1.24 7.70
N ALA A 642 -28.25 -1.28 8.06
CA ALA A 642 -27.75 -0.64 9.27
C ALA A 642 -27.79 0.89 9.14
N GLY A 643 -27.56 1.42 7.93
CA GLY A 643 -27.78 2.84 7.62
C GLY A 643 -29.23 3.28 7.76
N ASP A 644 -30.19 2.47 7.31
CA ASP A 644 -31.62 2.74 7.47
C ASP A 644 -32.03 2.75 8.95
N GLU A 645 -31.51 1.81 9.74
CA GLU A 645 -31.72 1.77 11.19
C GLU A 645 -31.11 3.00 11.89
N LEU A 646 -29.91 3.43 11.46
CA LEU A 646 -29.26 4.64 11.93
C LEU A 646 -30.09 5.90 11.60
N LEU A 647 -30.62 6.03 10.39
CA LEU A 647 -31.47 7.15 10.00
C LEU A 647 -32.77 7.21 10.82
N CYS A 648 -33.36 6.04 11.13
CA CYS A 648 -34.52 5.94 12.01
C CYS A 648 -34.18 6.37 13.45
N GLU A 649 -32.98 6.02 13.95
CA GLU A 649 -32.49 6.45 15.25
C GLU A 649 -32.28 7.96 15.32
N VAL A 650 -31.63 8.53 14.30
CA VAL A 650 -31.41 9.98 14.17
C VAL A 650 -32.74 10.72 14.19
N ALA A 651 -33.72 10.27 13.41
CA ALA A 651 -35.05 10.84 13.41
C ALA A 651 -35.69 10.82 14.80
N ARG A 652 -35.57 9.71 15.54
CA ARG A 652 -36.09 9.59 16.91
C ARG A 652 -35.41 10.55 17.88
N ARG A 653 -34.09 10.71 17.77
CA ARG A 653 -33.30 11.64 18.60
C ARG A 653 -33.68 13.10 18.32
N LEU A 654 -33.86 13.46 17.05
CA LEU A 654 -34.33 14.80 16.65
C LEU A 654 -35.73 15.09 17.18
N ILE A 655 -36.65 14.13 17.11
CA ILE A 655 -37.99 14.27 17.71
C ILE A 655 -37.88 14.47 19.23
N GLY A 656 -36.99 13.74 19.90
CA GLY A 656 -36.79 13.84 21.36
C GLY A 656 -36.30 15.21 21.85
N VAL A 657 -35.62 15.98 20.99
CA VAL A 657 -35.13 17.34 21.33
C VAL A 657 -36.03 18.46 20.78
N SER A 658 -37.16 18.10 20.15
CA SER A 658 -38.10 19.04 19.52
C SER A 658 -39.26 19.46 20.40
N GLU A 659 -39.79 20.66 20.13
CA GLU A 659 -41.03 21.17 20.72
C GLU A 659 -42.21 21.02 19.73
N GLN A 660 -43.44 21.17 20.19
CA GLN A 660 -44.65 21.00 19.35
C GLN A 660 -44.73 21.97 18.16
N CYS A 661 -44.04 23.10 18.23
CA CYS A 661 -44.00 24.11 17.18
C CYS A 661 -42.81 23.94 16.21
N ASP A 662 -41.89 23.01 16.48
CA ASP A 662 -40.74 22.74 15.63
C ASP A 662 -41.14 21.80 14.47
N VAL A 663 -40.55 22.02 13.29
CA VAL A 663 -40.74 21.15 12.12
C VAL A 663 -39.43 20.45 11.80
N ILE A 664 -39.45 19.12 11.79
CA ILE A 664 -38.31 18.28 11.42
C ILE A 664 -38.63 17.58 10.11
N ALA A 665 -37.73 17.71 9.14
CA ALA A 665 -37.85 17.02 7.87
C ALA A 665 -36.54 16.32 7.49
N ARG A 666 -36.67 15.22 6.75
CA ARG A 666 -35.54 14.60 6.05
C ARG A 666 -35.43 15.22 4.67
N TRP A 667 -34.30 15.85 4.39
CA TRP A 667 -34.09 16.59 3.14
C TRP A 667 -33.71 15.66 1.98
N GLY A 668 -32.86 14.66 2.26
CA GLY A 668 -32.46 13.60 1.33
C GLY A 668 -31.24 12.86 1.87
N GLY A 669 -31.07 11.57 1.56
CA GLY A 669 -29.90 10.81 2.01
C GLY A 669 -29.75 10.82 3.54
N ASP A 670 -28.63 11.35 4.00
CA ASP A 670 -28.19 11.59 5.38
C ASP A 670 -28.45 13.02 5.89
N GLU A 671 -29.15 13.84 5.13
CA GLU A 671 -29.40 15.24 5.46
C GLU A 671 -30.77 15.45 6.15
N PHE A 672 -30.76 16.20 7.25
CA PHE A 672 -31.96 16.55 8.03
C PHE A 672 -32.05 18.06 8.21
N VAL A 673 -33.28 18.57 8.29
CA VAL A 673 -33.54 20.00 8.53
C VAL A 673 -34.48 20.17 9.71
N PHE A 674 -34.08 21.05 10.63
CA PHE A 674 -34.83 21.41 11.82
C PHE A 674 -35.21 22.89 11.75
N MET A 675 -36.51 23.17 11.70
CA MET A 675 -37.05 24.53 11.60
C MET A 675 -37.73 24.94 12.91
N MET A 676 -37.38 26.13 13.38
CA MET A 676 -37.97 26.77 14.57
C MET A 676 -38.71 28.05 14.16
N THR A 677 -39.95 28.22 14.61
CA THR A 677 -40.79 29.39 14.25
C THR A 677 -41.19 30.28 15.42
N GLU A 678 -41.01 29.83 16.67
CA GLU A 678 -41.38 30.59 17.87
C GLU A 678 -40.13 31.05 18.66
N ASN A 679 -40.15 32.29 19.17
CA ASN A 679 -39.09 32.88 20.02
C ASN A 679 -37.66 32.59 19.53
N VAL A 680 -37.43 32.72 18.22
CA VAL A 680 -36.15 32.44 17.59
C VAL A 680 -35.16 33.56 17.94
N THR A 681 -34.13 33.21 18.71
CA THR A 681 -32.96 34.06 18.99
C THR A 681 -31.70 33.26 18.73
N GLU A 682 -30.59 33.95 18.43
CA GLU A 682 -29.29 33.31 18.17
C GLU A 682 -28.87 32.41 19.34
N SER A 683 -29.08 32.86 20.58
CA SER A 683 -28.78 32.07 21.79
C SER A 683 -29.66 30.82 21.93
N ARG A 684 -30.93 30.88 21.50
CA ARG A 684 -31.83 29.71 21.51
C ARG A 684 -31.43 28.71 20.42
N LEU A 685 -31.09 29.19 19.23
CA LEU A 685 -30.62 28.36 18.12
C LEU A 685 -29.29 27.67 18.46
N ALA A 686 -28.35 28.39 19.07
CA ALA A 686 -27.08 27.83 19.51
C ALA A 686 -27.29 26.74 20.55
N ARG A 687 -28.19 26.98 21.52
CA ARG A 687 -28.57 25.97 22.52
C ARG A 687 -29.21 24.75 21.87
N ARG A 688 -30.09 24.92 20.89
CA ARG A 688 -30.72 23.81 20.19
C ARG A 688 -29.71 23.01 19.37
N ALA A 689 -28.81 23.67 18.66
CA ALA A 689 -27.72 23.01 17.92
C ALA A 689 -26.85 22.18 18.85
N GLN A 690 -26.48 22.72 20.02
CA GLN A 690 -25.70 22.00 21.03
C GLN A 690 -26.45 20.79 21.60
N GLN A 691 -27.75 20.93 21.90
CA GLN A 691 -28.58 19.80 22.34
C GLN A 691 -28.67 18.69 21.30
N ILE A 692 -28.75 19.06 20.01
CA ILE A 692 -28.75 18.08 18.92
C ILE A 692 -27.39 17.38 18.85
N LEU A 693 -26.26 18.10 18.87
CA LEU A 693 -24.92 17.50 18.89
C LEU A 693 -24.74 16.53 20.06
N GLU A 694 -25.17 16.91 21.27
CA GLU A 694 -25.12 16.03 22.45
C GLU A 694 -25.99 14.77 22.28
N ALA A 695 -27.19 14.92 21.70
CA ALA A 695 -28.05 13.78 21.38
C ALA A 695 -27.43 12.86 20.33
N MET A 696 -26.70 13.40 19.34
CA MET A 696 -26.05 12.61 18.29
C MET A 696 -24.77 11.90 18.77
N ARG A 697 -24.03 12.52 19.71
CA ARG A 697 -22.84 11.94 20.35
C ARG A 697 -23.14 10.74 21.26
N ALA A 698 -24.38 10.56 21.70
CA ALA A 698 -24.75 9.38 22.48
C ALA A 698 -24.54 8.09 21.65
N PRO A 699 -23.93 7.04 22.21
CA PRO A 699 -23.65 5.82 21.46
C PRO A 699 -24.95 5.15 20.97
N VAL A 700 -25.00 4.78 19.70
CA VAL A 700 -26.06 3.99 19.07
C VAL A 700 -25.61 2.55 19.04
N HIS A 701 -26.50 1.62 19.39
CA HIS A 701 -26.25 0.20 19.26
C HIS A 701 -26.76 -0.32 17.92
N LEU A 702 -25.84 -0.66 17.00
CA LEU A 702 -26.14 -1.25 15.69
C LEU A 702 -25.31 -2.52 15.51
N ASN A 703 -25.95 -3.63 15.13
CA ASN A 703 -25.28 -4.93 14.90
C ASN A 703 -24.26 -5.34 15.99
N GLU A 704 -24.65 -5.25 17.27
CA GLU A 704 -23.83 -5.60 18.44
C GLU A 704 -22.60 -4.70 18.69
N GLN A 705 -22.49 -3.57 18.00
CA GLN A 705 -21.42 -2.57 18.18
C GLN A 705 -22.00 -1.19 18.54
N TYR A 706 -21.18 -0.38 19.23
CA TYR A 706 -21.54 0.97 19.62
C TYR A 706 -20.88 2.00 18.70
N PHE A 707 -21.71 2.84 18.05
CA PHE A 707 -21.25 3.92 17.18
C PHE A 707 -21.66 5.28 17.74
N THR A 708 -20.78 6.26 17.64
CA THR A 708 -21.15 7.67 17.80
C THR A 708 -21.52 8.25 16.43
N ILE A 709 -22.48 9.17 16.39
CA ILE A 709 -22.89 9.84 15.16
C ILE A 709 -22.31 11.27 15.14
N PRO A 710 -21.07 11.48 14.70
CA PRO A 710 -20.58 12.84 14.48
C PRO A 710 -21.49 13.53 13.46
N THR A 711 -21.92 14.75 13.77
CA THR A 711 -22.89 15.47 12.93
C THR A 711 -22.42 16.91 12.72
N SER A 712 -22.37 17.34 11.47
CA SER A 712 -22.07 18.73 11.12
C SER A 712 -23.37 19.51 10.97
N ILE A 713 -23.48 20.66 11.65
CA ILE A 713 -24.70 21.47 11.70
C ILE A 713 -24.44 22.89 11.19
N GLY A 714 -25.22 23.34 10.22
CA GLY A 714 -25.26 24.73 9.77
C GLY A 714 -26.49 25.45 10.28
N VAL A 715 -26.33 26.65 10.82
CA VAL A 715 -27.42 27.42 11.44
C VAL A 715 -27.64 28.73 10.68
N ALA A 716 -28.86 28.97 10.21
CA ALA A 716 -29.27 30.23 9.61
C ALA A 716 -30.57 30.74 10.26
N HIS A 717 -30.76 32.06 10.29
CA HIS A 717 -31.98 32.65 10.83
C HIS A 717 -32.27 33.99 10.17
N THR A 718 -33.55 34.38 10.17
CA THR A 718 -33.98 35.68 9.65
C THR A 718 -33.69 36.80 10.66
N THR A 719 -33.06 37.87 10.21
CA THR A 719 -32.84 39.08 11.04
C THR A 719 -33.93 40.13 10.83
N GLU A 720 -34.18 40.99 11.82
CA GLU A 720 -35.24 42.02 11.77
C GLU A 720 -35.13 43.00 10.58
N ASN A 721 -33.95 43.11 9.98
CA ASN A 721 -33.65 44.04 8.88
C ASN A 721 -33.75 43.41 7.48
N GLU A 722 -33.98 42.10 7.36
CA GLU A 722 -34.07 41.40 6.06
C GLU A 722 -35.51 41.33 5.56
N GLN A 723 -35.97 42.39 4.90
CA GLN A 723 -37.25 42.38 4.18
C GLN A 723 -37.07 41.61 2.86
N ASN A 724 -37.86 40.56 2.64
CA ASN A 724 -37.88 39.65 1.46
C ASN A 724 -36.83 38.51 1.44
N LEU A 725 -36.61 37.80 2.55
CA LEU A 725 -35.83 36.56 2.51
C LEU A 725 -36.65 35.42 1.87
N ASP A 726 -36.11 34.83 0.81
CA ASP A 726 -36.69 33.66 0.13
C ASP A 726 -36.38 32.37 0.91
N ALA A 727 -37.29 31.39 0.87
CA ALA A 727 -37.13 30.10 1.54
C ALA A 727 -35.89 29.35 1.03
N ASP A 728 -35.66 29.39 -0.29
CA ASP A 728 -34.47 28.79 -0.92
C ASP A 728 -33.18 29.44 -0.41
N LYS A 729 -33.19 30.76 -0.21
CA LYS A 729 -32.02 31.51 0.28
C LYS A 729 -31.67 31.15 1.72
N LEU A 730 -32.66 31.01 2.61
CA LEU A 730 -32.42 30.63 4.00
C LEU A 730 -31.87 29.20 4.12
N ILE A 731 -32.38 28.27 3.29
CA ILE A 731 -31.84 26.91 3.21
C ILE A 731 -30.40 26.93 2.70
N GLN A 732 -30.12 27.69 1.64
CA GLN A 732 -28.77 27.83 1.10
C GLN A 732 -27.79 28.40 2.14
N GLN A 733 -28.20 29.38 2.94
CA GLN A 733 -27.37 29.92 4.02
C GLN A 733 -27.05 28.87 5.08
N ALA A 734 -28.02 28.05 5.47
CA ALA A 734 -27.81 26.98 6.44
C ALA A 734 -26.89 25.89 5.88
N ASP A 735 -27.05 25.51 4.61
CA ASP A 735 -26.19 24.55 3.92
C ASP A 735 -24.72 25.02 3.83
N ILE A 736 -24.49 26.29 3.46
CA ILE A 736 -23.15 26.89 3.45
C ILE A 736 -22.50 26.83 4.84
N ALA A 737 -23.26 27.13 5.90
CA ALA A 737 -22.75 27.08 7.26
C ALA A 737 -22.41 25.63 7.69
N MET A 738 -23.20 24.66 7.25
CA MET A 738 -22.97 23.23 7.51
C MET A 738 -21.70 22.74 6.81
N TYR A 739 -21.51 23.12 5.54
CA TYR A 739 -20.26 22.82 4.82
C TYR A 739 -19.04 23.38 5.55
N TRP A 740 -19.15 24.62 6.07
CA TRP A 740 -18.10 25.22 6.89
C TRP A 740 -17.83 24.47 8.20
N ALA A 741 -18.85 23.88 8.82
CA ALA A 741 -18.67 23.01 9.98
C ALA A 741 -17.82 21.77 9.63
N LYS A 742 -17.98 21.22 8.42
CA LYS A 742 -17.18 20.09 7.93
C LYS A 742 -15.70 20.44 7.76
N GLU A 743 -15.39 21.59 7.16
CA GLU A 743 -14.00 22.06 6.95
C GLU A 743 -13.28 22.36 8.27
N LYS A 744 -13.99 22.85 9.29
CA LYS A 744 -13.41 23.16 10.61
C LYS A 744 -13.20 21.94 11.54
N GLY A 745 -13.26 20.72 10.99
CA GLY A 745 -12.96 19.50 11.73
C GLY A 745 -14.17 18.62 12.06
N ARG A 746 -15.34 18.86 11.43
CA ARG A 746 -16.57 18.04 11.58
C ARG A 746 -17.11 18.02 13.03
N ASP A 747 -18.24 17.34 13.27
CA ASP A 747 -18.89 17.23 14.61
C ASP A 747 -19.06 18.55 15.38
N ASN A 748 -19.47 19.62 14.68
CA ASN A 748 -19.68 20.93 15.26
C ASN A 748 -20.84 21.69 14.59
N ALA A 749 -21.24 22.81 15.20
CA ALA A 749 -22.27 23.69 14.66
C ALA A 749 -21.68 25.07 14.32
N GLN A 750 -21.99 25.59 13.13
CA GLN A 750 -21.59 26.93 12.69
C GLN A 750 -22.80 27.78 12.33
N PHE A 751 -22.77 29.05 12.71
CA PHE A 751 -23.72 30.04 12.24
C PHE A 751 -23.28 30.60 10.90
N PHE A 752 -24.24 30.80 10.00
CA PHE A 752 -24.00 31.47 8.74
C PHE A 752 -23.48 32.90 8.98
N THR A 753 -22.34 33.23 8.37
CA THR A 753 -21.87 34.61 8.24
C THR A 753 -21.73 34.97 6.77
N SER A 754 -21.90 36.25 6.43
CA SER A 754 -21.79 36.73 5.05
C SER A 754 -20.39 36.48 4.43
N GLU A 755 -19.36 36.31 5.25
CA GLU A 755 -18.00 35.95 4.82
C GLU A 755 -17.91 34.49 4.33
N MET A 756 -18.67 33.57 4.94
CA MET A 756 -18.71 32.16 4.55
C MET A 756 -19.26 31.98 3.13
N ALA A 757 -20.32 32.73 2.79
CA ALA A 757 -20.87 32.75 1.44
C ALA A 757 -19.84 33.19 0.40
N ASN A 758 -18.99 34.18 0.71
CA ASN A 758 -17.98 34.65 -0.22
C ASN A 758 -16.88 33.61 -0.51
N ILE A 759 -16.57 32.72 0.42
CA ILE A 759 -15.53 31.69 0.25
C ILE A 759 -16.07 30.48 -0.52
N VAL A 760 -17.30 30.02 -0.21
CA VAL A 760 -17.94 28.90 -0.93
C VAL A 760 -18.32 29.33 -2.36
N THR A 761 -18.81 30.56 -2.55
CA THR A 761 -19.07 31.11 -3.90
C THR A 761 -17.79 31.31 -4.70
N LYS A 762 -16.65 31.60 -4.04
CA LYS A 762 -15.33 31.63 -4.70
C LYS A 762 -14.92 30.25 -5.21
N LYS A 763 -15.06 29.18 -4.40
CA LYS A 763 -14.63 27.82 -4.77
C LYS A 763 -15.46 27.24 -5.93
N PHE A 764 -16.80 27.36 -5.90
CA PHE A 764 -17.67 26.94 -7.03
C PHE A 764 -17.63 27.88 -8.23
N GLY A 765 -17.32 29.17 -8.01
CA GLY A 765 -17.12 30.13 -9.09
C GLY A 765 -15.92 29.77 -9.95
N PHE A 766 -14.81 29.34 -9.33
CA PHE A 766 -13.57 29.07 -10.05
C PHE A 766 -13.67 27.92 -11.06
N GLU A 767 -14.40 26.83 -10.81
CA GLU A 767 -14.52 25.75 -11.82
C GLU A 767 -15.17 26.22 -13.13
N LYS A 768 -16.23 27.04 -13.02
CA LYS A 768 -16.87 27.64 -14.18
C LYS A 768 -16.00 28.73 -14.81
N GLU A 769 -15.44 29.61 -13.98
CA GLU A 769 -14.59 30.71 -14.40
C GLU A 769 -13.30 30.23 -15.07
N ILE A 770 -12.74 29.07 -14.71
CA ILE A 770 -11.57 28.45 -15.37
C ILE A 770 -11.90 28.07 -16.82
N ASN A 771 -13.08 27.46 -17.06
CA ASN A 771 -13.50 27.13 -18.43
C ASN A 771 -13.72 28.40 -19.26
N ASP A 772 -14.36 29.43 -18.67
CA ASP A 772 -14.54 30.73 -19.32
C ASP A 772 -13.19 31.43 -19.56
N ALA A 773 -12.23 31.32 -18.63
CA ALA A 773 -10.90 31.91 -18.72
C ALA A 773 -10.04 31.30 -19.83
N LEU A 774 -10.13 29.98 -20.02
CA LEU A 774 -9.50 29.28 -21.15
C LEU A 774 -10.08 29.75 -22.50
N ALA A 775 -11.40 29.98 -22.57
CA ALA A 775 -12.06 30.43 -23.80
C ALA A 775 -11.83 31.93 -24.10
N LEU A 776 -11.71 32.76 -23.07
CA LEU A 776 -11.63 34.24 -23.17
C LEU A 776 -10.19 34.79 -23.07
N ALA A 777 -9.17 33.94 -23.20
CA ALA A 777 -7.75 34.31 -23.15
C ALA A 777 -7.38 35.11 -21.87
N GLN A 778 -7.89 34.69 -20.72
CA GLN A 778 -7.61 35.34 -19.43
C GLN A 778 -6.36 34.79 -18.73
N PHE A 779 -5.87 33.64 -19.18
CA PHE A 779 -4.59 33.10 -18.75
C PHE A 779 -3.46 33.71 -19.57
N SER A 780 -2.32 33.96 -18.93
CA SER A 780 -1.08 34.37 -19.57
C SER A 780 0.10 33.65 -18.95
N LEU A 781 1.18 33.44 -19.72
CA LEU A 781 2.43 32.90 -19.20
C LEU A 781 3.40 34.03 -18.88
N VAL A 782 4.02 33.95 -17.70
CA VAL A 782 5.27 34.65 -17.42
C VAL A 782 6.38 33.62 -17.34
N TYR A 783 7.61 34.05 -17.60
CA TYR A 783 8.76 33.16 -17.71
C TYR A 783 9.83 33.58 -16.72
N GLN A 784 10.40 32.62 -15.99
CA GLN A 784 11.50 32.88 -15.08
C GLN A 784 12.80 32.27 -15.62
N PRO A 785 13.87 33.06 -15.80
CA PRO A 785 15.16 32.54 -16.26
C PRO A 785 15.85 31.59 -15.27
N LYS A 786 16.32 30.45 -15.78
CA LYS A 786 17.30 29.55 -15.15
C LYS A 786 18.70 29.94 -15.62
N VAL A 787 19.62 30.25 -14.70
CA VAL A 787 20.96 30.79 -15.05
C VAL A 787 22.09 29.86 -14.63
N LEU A 788 23.16 29.80 -15.43
CA LEU A 788 24.39 29.07 -15.11
C LEU A 788 25.41 30.01 -14.48
N MET A 789 25.65 29.87 -13.17
CA MET A 789 26.66 30.60 -12.37
C MET A 789 26.55 32.14 -12.33
N GLU A 790 26.17 32.80 -13.43
CA GLU A 790 26.13 34.25 -13.63
C GLU A 790 24.80 34.69 -14.26
N LYS A 791 24.31 35.89 -13.90
CA LYS A 791 22.98 36.38 -14.31
C LYS A 791 22.74 36.49 -15.82
N ALA A 792 23.82 36.62 -16.60
CA ALA A 792 23.76 36.80 -18.05
C ALA A 792 23.69 35.48 -18.83
N ASN A 793 24.02 34.35 -18.21
CA ASN A 793 24.07 33.06 -18.89
C ASN A 793 22.78 32.26 -18.67
N ILE A 794 21.76 32.57 -19.46
CA ILE A 794 20.46 31.90 -19.41
C ILE A 794 20.56 30.53 -20.09
N LEU A 795 20.23 29.47 -19.35
CA LEU A 795 20.21 28.09 -19.84
C LEU A 795 18.82 27.60 -20.22
N GLY A 796 17.78 28.13 -19.59
CA GLY A 796 16.39 27.72 -19.76
C GLY A 796 15.46 28.73 -19.12
N LEU A 797 14.16 28.51 -19.29
CA LEU A 797 13.10 29.35 -18.75
C LEU A 797 12.06 28.44 -18.09
N GLU A 798 11.50 28.80 -16.95
CA GLU A 798 10.31 28.14 -16.42
C GLU A 798 9.07 28.95 -16.77
N ALA A 799 8.07 28.31 -17.38
CA ALA A 799 6.78 28.90 -17.72
C ALA A 799 5.82 28.80 -16.53
N LEU A 800 5.41 29.95 -16.04
CA LEU A 800 4.55 30.09 -14.87
C LEU A 800 3.22 30.72 -15.29
N ILE A 801 2.13 29.98 -15.10
CA ILE A 801 0.78 30.44 -15.44
C ILE A 801 0.34 31.59 -14.52
N ARG A 802 -0.37 32.57 -15.09
CA ARG A 802 -0.98 33.70 -14.39
C ARG A 802 -2.40 33.87 -14.88
N TRP A 803 -3.32 34.07 -13.94
CA TRP A 803 -4.71 34.33 -14.27
C TRP A 803 -5.05 35.80 -14.05
N ASN A 804 -5.29 36.51 -15.16
CA ASN A 804 -5.70 37.91 -15.13
C ASN A 804 -7.22 37.99 -15.29
N HIS A 805 -7.93 37.95 -14.17
CA HIS A 805 -9.38 38.02 -14.17
C HIS A 805 -9.86 39.46 -14.37
N PRO A 806 -10.80 39.72 -15.32
CA PRO A 806 -11.21 41.07 -15.69
C PRO A 806 -11.80 41.89 -14.53
N THR A 807 -12.42 41.23 -13.55
CA THR A 807 -13.02 41.89 -12.38
C THR A 807 -12.29 41.63 -11.06
N LYS A 808 -11.50 40.55 -10.95
CA LYS A 808 -10.85 40.12 -9.70
C LYS A 808 -9.35 40.43 -9.67
N GLY A 809 -8.81 40.97 -10.77
CA GLY A 809 -7.38 41.22 -10.89
C GLY A 809 -6.59 39.92 -11.07
N ARG A 810 -5.34 39.91 -10.60
CA ARG A 810 -4.45 38.75 -10.74
C ARG A 810 -4.74 37.72 -9.65
N ILE A 811 -5.21 36.54 -10.02
CA ILE A 811 -5.50 35.44 -9.10
C ILE A 811 -4.22 34.61 -8.92
N SER A 812 -3.95 34.17 -7.68
CA SER A 812 -2.79 33.36 -7.34
C SER A 812 -2.93 31.94 -7.93
N PRO A 813 -1.86 31.36 -8.53
CA PRO A 813 -1.84 29.97 -8.96
C PRO A 813 -2.27 28.97 -7.87
N ALA A 814 -1.83 29.17 -6.62
CA ALA A 814 -2.19 28.29 -5.51
C ALA A 814 -3.71 28.21 -5.25
N ASP A 815 -4.45 29.29 -5.55
CA ASP A 815 -5.90 29.36 -5.31
C ASP A 815 -6.72 28.58 -6.34
N PHE A 816 -6.25 28.49 -7.59
CA PHE A 816 -7.02 27.86 -8.67
C PHE A 816 -6.44 26.54 -9.16
N ILE A 817 -5.14 26.30 -9.02
CA ILE A 817 -4.51 25.02 -9.40
C ILE A 817 -4.99 23.90 -8.48
N SER A 818 -5.05 24.14 -7.17
CA SER A 818 -5.58 23.17 -6.19
C SER A 818 -7.02 22.72 -6.53
N ILE A 819 -7.87 23.67 -6.94
CA ILE A 819 -9.25 23.39 -7.38
C ILE A 819 -9.26 22.66 -8.73
N ALA A 820 -8.40 23.07 -9.67
CA ALA A 820 -8.29 22.43 -10.97
C ALA A 820 -7.81 20.97 -10.86
N GLU A 821 -6.92 20.68 -9.91
CA GLU A 821 -6.40 19.35 -9.59
C GLU A 821 -7.44 18.46 -8.93
N GLU A 822 -8.36 18.99 -8.11
CA GLU A 822 -9.50 18.24 -7.58
C GLU A 822 -10.45 17.77 -8.71
N SER A 823 -10.48 18.51 -9.84
CA SER A 823 -11.31 18.23 -11.02
C SER A 823 -10.49 17.72 -12.23
N ASN A 824 -11.16 17.47 -13.37
CA ASN A 824 -10.47 17.15 -14.64
C ASN A 824 -10.07 18.42 -15.42
N LEU A 825 -10.20 19.60 -14.82
CA LEU A 825 -9.87 20.87 -15.48
C LEU A 825 -8.36 21.11 -15.56
N ILE A 826 -7.56 20.52 -14.66
CA ILE A 826 -6.11 20.65 -14.71
C ILE A 826 -5.50 20.15 -16.02
N ILE A 827 -6.05 19.07 -16.59
CA ILE A 827 -5.59 18.53 -17.90
C ILE A 827 -5.73 19.60 -18.99
N LYS A 828 -6.86 20.33 -19.02
CA LYS A 828 -7.07 21.41 -20.01
C LYS A 828 -6.13 22.59 -19.80
N ILE A 829 -5.78 22.88 -18.54
CA ILE A 829 -4.83 23.94 -18.21
C ILE A 829 -3.43 23.53 -18.67
N ASP A 830 -2.99 22.33 -18.35
CA ASP A 830 -1.69 21.79 -18.77
C ASP A 830 -1.56 21.78 -20.30
N GLU A 831 -2.60 21.30 -21.02
CA GLU A 831 -2.65 21.33 -22.48
C GLU A 831 -2.52 22.76 -23.05
N TRP A 832 -3.18 23.74 -22.41
CA TRP A 832 -3.11 25.15 -22.79
C TRP A 832 -1.72 25.75 -22.51
N VAL A 833 -1.12 25.47 -21.36
CA VAL A 833 0.23 25.94 -21.00
C VAL A 833 1.26 25.41 -21.99
N ILE A 834 1.21 24.12 -22.32
CA ILE A 834 2.09 23.49 -23.31
C ILE A 834 1.94 24.14 -24.68
N ASP A 835 0.71 24.35 -25.15
CA ASP A 835 0.44 24.99 -26.44
C ASP A 835 1.00 26.42 -26.49
N GLN A 836 0.78 27.22 -25.44
CA GLN A 836 1.28 28.59 -25.36
C GLN A 836 2.81 28.66 -25.24
N ALA A 837 3.44 27.74 -24.49
CA ALA A 837 4.89 27.67 -24.39
C ALA A 837 5.53 27.36 -25.75
N LEU A 838 5.00 26.38 -26.48
CA LEU A 838 5.48 26.03 -27.83
C LEU A 838 5.22 27.14 -28.86
N GLN A 839 4.07 27.81 -28.76
CA GLN A 839 3.76 28.97 -29.59
C GLN A 839 4.75 30.12 -29.33
N GLN A 840 5.06 30.41 -28.07
CA GLN A 840 6.03 31.44 -27.70
C GLN A 840 7.44 31.08 -28.18
N GLN A 841 7.83 29.81 -28.06
CA GLN A 841 9.10 29.30 -28.53
C GLN A 841 9.26 29.49 -30.04
N LYS A 842 8.22 29.18 -30.82
CA LYS A 842 8.19 29.49 -32.26
C LYS A 842 8.31 30.99 -32.53
N ALA A 843 7.60 31.83 -31.80
CA ALA A 843 7.65 33.28 -31.98
C ALA A 843 9.06 33.85 -31.71
N TRP A 844 9.75 33.35 -30.69
CA TRP A 844 11.14 33.75 -30.41
C TRP A 844 12.12 33.26 -31.48
N ARG A 845 11.93 32.05 -32.01
CA ARG A 845 12.71 31.55 -33.14
C ARG A 845 12.54 32.43 -34.38
N ASP A 846 11.31 32.79 -34.70
CA ASP A 846 10.98 33.60 -35.89
C ASP A 846 11.52 35.04 -35.76
N GLN A 847 11.75 35.51 -34.53
CA GLN A 847 12.42 36.78 -34.22
C GLN A 847 13.97 36.69 -34.24
N GLY A 848 14.53 35.50 -34.46
CA GLY A 848 15.99 35.28 -34.48
C GLY A 848 16.66 35.32 -33.11
N LEU A 849 15.90 35.09 -32.03
CA LEU A 849 16.42 35.06 -30.67
C LEU A 849 17.12 33.74 -30.35
N ARG A 850 17.98 33.74 -29.33
CA ARG A 850 18.60 32.51 -28.82
C ARG A 850 17.51 31.59 -28.27
N MET A 851 17.48 30.36 -28.80
CA MET A 851 16.57 29.31 -28.34
C MET A 851 17.13 28.65 -27.08
N VAL A 852 16.35 28.68 -26.00
CA VAL A 852 16.62 27.97 -24.74
C VAL A 852 15.40 27.12 -24.37
N PRO A 853 15.55 25.98 -23.68
CA PRO A 853 14.41 25.15 -23.29
C PRO A 853 13.44 25.90 -22.38
N ILE A 854 12.14 25.66 -22.58
CA ILE A 854 11.08 26.14 -21.69
C ILE A 854 10.58 24.95 -20.87
N ALA A 855 10.67 25.07 -19.54
CA ALA A 855 10.15 24.12 -18.57
C ALA A 855 8.69 24.43 -18.24
N VAL A 856 7.85 23.40 -18.24
CA VAL A 856 6.40 23.48 -17.98
C VAL A 856 6.05 22.50 -16.87
N ASN A 857 5.42 23.01 -15.81
CA ASN A 857 4.85 22.20 -14.74
C ASN A 857 3.68 21.37 -15.25
N LEU A 858 3.69 20.08 -14.91
CA LEU A 858 2.68 19.10 -15.33
C LEU A 858 2.07 18.39 -14.11
N SER A 859 0.75 18.35 -14.05
CA SER A 859 0.03 17.66 -12.98
C SER A 859 0.16 16.14 -13.09
N GLY A 860 0.14 15.45 -11.95
CA GLY A 860 0.16 13.98 -11.94
C GLY A 860 -1.02 13.33 -12.63
N ARG A 861 -2.20 13.98 -12.57
CA ARG A 861 -3.39 13.52 -13.30
C ARG A 861 -3.20 13.55 -14.82
N HIS A 862 -2.48 14.54 -15.34
CA HIS A 862 -2.20 14.60 -16.78
C HIS A 862 -1.05 13.66 -17.19
N LEU A 863 -0.03 13.50 -16.34
CA LEU A 863 1.08 12.55 -16.59
C LEU A 863 0.59 11.11 -16.78
N VAL A 864 -0.41 10.68 -16.02
CA VAL A 864 -0.98 9.32 -16.08
C VAL A 864 -2.07 9.20 -17.17
N SER A 865 -2.43 10.32 -17.85
CA SER A 865 -3.46 10.29 -18.89
C SER A 865 -2.95 9.65 -20.18
N ASP A 866 -3.84 8.89 -20.85
CA ASP A 866 -3.50 8.24 -22.12
C ASP A 866 -3.36 9.24 -23.30
N SER A 867 -3.77 10.50 -23.12
CA SER A 867 -3.78 11.51 -24.19
C SER A 867 -2.51 12.36 -24.26
N LEU A 868 -1.74 12.47 -23.18
CA LEU A 868 -0.64 13.43 -23.03
C LEU A 868 0.41 13.35 -24.15
N VAL A 869 1.01 12.16 -24.34
CA VAL A 869 2.10 11.96 -25.31
C VAL A 869 1.64 12.28 -26.73
N SER A 870 0.44 11.81 -27.07
CA SER A 870 -0.16 12.07 -28.39
C SER A 870 -0.41 13.56 -28.62
N TYR A 871 -0.84 14.30 -27.59
CA TYR A 871 -1.07 15.73 -27.65
C TYR A 871 0.24 16.51 -27.84
N ILE A 872 1.26 16.21 -27.03
CA ILE A 872 2.57 16.90 -27.13
C ILE A 872 3.21 16.63 -28.50
N SER A 873 3.22 15.38 -28.97
CA SER A 873 3.76 15.01 -30.28
C SER A 873 3.10 15.81 -31.41
N GLN A 874 1.76 15.90 -31.40
CA GLN A 874 1.01 16.69 -32.38
C GLN A 874 1.40 18.18 -32.32
N LYS A 875 1.55 18.76 -31.13
CA LYS A 875 1.88 20.19 -30.97
C LYS A 875 3.31 20.52 -31.38
N LEU A 876 4.28 19.66 -31.09
CA LEU A 876 5.67 19.81 -31.55
C LEU A 876 5.74 19.85 -33.08
N GLU A 877 4.99 18.98 -33.77
CA GLU A 877 4.87 19.00 -35.24
C GLU A 877 4.22 20.28 -35.76
N VAL A 878 3.10 20.72 -35.16
CA VAL A 878 2.35 21.92 -35.58
C VAL A 878 3.21 23.20 -35.50
N TYR A 879 4.00 23.35 -34.44
CA TYR A 879 4.88 24.52 -34.26
C TYR A 879 6.28 24.31 -34.85
N ASN A 880 6.58 23.10 -35.33
CA ASN A 880 7.88 22.66 -35.82
C ASN A 880 8.98 22.92 -34.79
N VAL A 881 8.75 22.62 -33.51
CA VAL A 881 9.71 22.83 -32.41
C VAL A 881 10.34 21.49 -32.06
N GLU A 882 11.66 21.46 -31.89
CA GLU A 882 12.40 20.24 -31.50
C GLU A 882 12.19 19.94 -30.02
N GLY A 883 12.09 18.65 -29.65
CA GLY A 883 11.73 18.22 -28.30
C GLY A 883 12.64 18.74 -27.19
N TYR A 884 13.95 18.85 -27.43
CA TYR A 884 14.91 19.31 -26.42
C TYR A 884 14.69 20.75 -25.95
N LEU A 885 13.85 21.52 -26.67
CA LEU A 885 13.43 22.86 -26.33
C LEU A 885 12.22 22.90 -25.38
N LEU A 886 11.65 21.74 -25.04
CA LEU A 886 10.61 21.57 -24.03
C LEU A 886 11.18 20.73 -22.88
N GLU A 887 10.93 21.20 -21.66
CA GLU A 887 11.23 20.49 -20.42
C GLU A 887 9.91 20.32 -19.65
N ILE A 888 9.66 19.13 -19.13
CA ILE A 888 8.47 18.81 -18.33
C ILE A 888 8.89 18.68 -16.87
N GLU A 889 8.28 19.48 -16.02
CA GLU A 889 8.53 19.47 -14.58
C GLU A 889 7.39 18.76 -13.87
N ILE A 890 7.74 17.84 -12.98
CA ILE A 890 6.79 17.05 -12.18
C ILE A 890 7.18 17.12 -10.72
N THR A 891 6.21 17.24 -9.82
CA THR A 891 6.50 17.24 -8.38
C THR A 891 6.81 15.83 -7.88
N GLU A 892 7.62 15.73 -6.82
CA GLU A 892 8.00 14.44 -6.21
C GLU A 892 6.77 13.58 -5.84
N GLY A 893 5.74 14.19 -5.28
CA GLY A 893 4.53 13.49 -4.80
C GLY A 893 3.74 12.76 -5.89
N VAL A 894 3.87 13.18 -7.15
CA VAL A 894 3.22 12.53 -8.31
C VAL A 894 3.79 11.13 -8.56
N LEU A 895 5.07 10.92 -8.23
CA LEU A 895 5.78 9.67 -8.49
C LEU A 895 5.32 8.50 -7.60
N LEU A 896 4.58 8.79 -6.53
CA LEU A 896 4.11 7.81 -5.54
C LEU A 896 2.80 7.10 -5.95
N GLN A 897 2.07 7.62 -6.95
CA GLN A 897 0.73 7.14 -7.27
C GLN A 897 0.62 6.10 -8.39
N ASP A 898 1.54 6.05 -9.37
CA ASP A 898 1.62 5.03 -10.45
C ASP A 898 3.00 5.07 -11.14
N ILE A 899 4.02 4.55 -10.46
CA ILE A 899 5.40 4.74 -10.91
C ILE A 899 5.72 4.04 -12.23
N GLN A 900 5.09 2.89 -12.51
CA GLN A 900 5.36 2.14 -13.73
C GLN A 900 4.75 2.82 -14.95
N ARG A 901 3.51 3.34 -14.84
CA ARG A 901 2.91 4.15 -15.91
C ARG A 901 3.68 5.45 -16.10
N CYS A 902 4.12 6.08 -15.03
CA CYS A 902 5.00 7.25 -15.07
C CYS A 902 6.30 6.95 -15.82
N ILE A 903 6.98 5.83 -15.55
CA ILE A 903 8.20 5.43 -16.28
C ILE A 903 7.92 5.23 -17.78
N GLU A 904 6.82 4.56 -18.13
CA GLU A 904 6.42 4.33 -19.53
C GLU A 904 6.18 5.66 -20.26
N VAL A 905 5.35 6.53 -19.70
CA VAL A 905 5.02 7.83 -20.29
C VAL A 905 6.27 8.70 -20.38
N MET A 906 7.12 8.73 -19.35
CA MET A 906 8.37 9.48 -19.39
C MET A 906 9.32 8.92 -20.45
N ALA A 907 9.44 7.60 -20.61
CA ALA A 907 10.24 7.01 -21.66
C ALA A 907 9.71 7.37 -23.06
N GLU A 908 8.39 7.45 -23.23
CA GLU A 908 7.76 7.94 -24.46
C GLU A 908 8.05 9.42 -24.71
N LEU A 909 8.00 10.28 -23.68
CA LEU A 909 8.39 11.69 -23.77
C LEU A 909 9.89 11.85 -24.11
N LYS A 910 10.76 11.03 -23.52
CA LYS A 910 12.19 10.98 -23.85
C LYS A 910 12.44 10.55 -25.29
N ALA A 911 11.61 9.67 -25.85
CA ALA A 911 11.69 9.28 -27.25
C ALA A 911 11.37 10.45 -28.20
N LEU A 912 10.65 11.47 -27.72
CA LEU A 912 10.43 12.74 -28.42
C LEU A 912 11.56 13.76 -28.17
N ASP A 913 12.65 13.38 -27.50
CA ASP A 913 13.78 14.25 -27.11
C ASP A 913 13.43 15.34 -26.07
N ILE A 914 12.32 15.17 -25.34
CA ILE A 914 11.88 16.10 -24.30
C ILE A 914 12.68 15.87 -23.01
N LYS A 915 13.05 16.93 -22.30
CA LYS A 915 13.72 16.82 -20.99
C LYS A 915 12.72 16.68 -19.85
N ILE A 916 13.10 15.96 -18.80
CA ILE A 916 12.23 15.74 -17.64
C ILE A 916 12.97 16.17 -16.38
N SER A 917 12.33 17.05 -15.61
CA SER A 917 12.81 17.53 -14.32
C SER A 917 11.88 17.10 -13.19
N VAL A 918 12.46 16.81 -12.02
CA VAL A 918 11.68 16.61 -10.78
C VAL A 918 11.79 17.86 -9.92
N ASP A 919 10.63 18.33 -9.47
CA ASP A 919 10.40 19.51 -8.65
C ASP A 919 10.08 19.15 -7.19
N ASP A 920 10.24 20.11 -6.27
CA ASP A 920 10.02 20.01 -4.82
C ASP A 920 10.79 18.85 -4.13
N PHE A 921 11.97 18.49 -4.67
CA PHE A 921 12.69 17.30 -4.22
C PHE A 921 13.21 17.44 -2.78
N GLY A 922 12.82 16.50 -1.92
CA GLY A 922 13.23 16.43 -0.51
C GLY A 922 12.10 16.73 0.48
N THR A 923 10.95 17.20 0.01
CA THR A 923 9.75 17.44 0.84
C THR A 923 8.91 16.17 1.05
N GLY A 924 9.16 15.10 0.28
CA GLY A 924 8.44 13.81 0.32
C GLY A 924 9.26 12.61 0.80
N TYR A 925 8.62 11.43 0.86
CA TYR A 925 9.24 10.16 1.25
C TYR A 925 9.96 9.52 0.05
N SER A 926 11.14 10.05 -0.30
CA SER A 926 11.90 9.51 -1.43
C SER A 926 12.61 8.18 -1.13
N SER A 927 12.23 7.10 -1.83
CA SER A 927 13.06 5.88 -1.92
C SER A 927 14.05 6.01 -3.08
N LEU A 928 15.33 6.11 -2.74
CA LEU A 928 16.47 6.10 -3.68
C LEU A 928 16.39 4.98 -4.74
N SER A 929 15.69 3.89 -4.43
CA SER A 929 15.51 2.74 -5.32
C SER A 929 14.79 3.06 -6.62
N TYR A 930 13.84 4.00 -6.63
CA TYR A 930 13.09 4.33 -7.84
C TYR A 930 13.64 5.53 -8.59
N LEU A 931 14.31 6.47 -7.91
CA LEU A 931 14.94 7.61 -8.57
C LEU A 931 15.96 7.17 -9.64
N LYS A 932 16.64 6.03 -9.41
CA LYS A 932 17.53 5.38 -10.38
C LYS A 932 16.82 4.82 -11.62
N ARG A 933 15.53 4.50 -11.54
CA ARG A 933 14.76 3.88 -12.63
C ARG A 933 14.00 4.91 -13.46
N LEU A 934 13.78 6.11 -12.94
CA LEU A 934 13.10 7.18 -13.63
C LEU A 934 14.05 7.81 -14.67
N PRO A 935 13.62 8.01 -15.93
CA PRO A 935 14.45 8.60 -16.97
C PRO A 935 14.47 10.13 -16.84
N LEU A 936 15.05 10.63 -15.74
CA LEU A 936 15.15 12.05 -15.41
C LEU A 936 16.43 12.68 -15.98
N ASP A 937 16.39 13.97 -16.23
CA ASP A 937 17.55 14.76 -16.66
C ASP A 937 17.98 15.79 -15.61
N VAL A 938 16.99 16.32 -14.88
CA VAL A 938 17.18 17.47 -13.97
C VAL A 938 16.51 17.18 -12.62
N LEU A 939 17.17 17.60 -11.55
CA LEU A 939 16.64 17.58 -10.19
C LEU A 939 16.64 19.01 -9.65
N LYS A 940 15.48 19.49 -9.21
CA LYS A 940 15.34 20.82 -8.61
C LYS A 940 15.27 20.72 -7.08
N ILE A 941 16.04 21.55 -6.39
CA ILE A 941 16.05 21.64 -4.92
C ILE A 941 14.97 22.63 -4.50
N ASP A 942 14.06 22.19 -3.64
CA ASP A 942 12.95 23.01 -3.12
C ASP A 942 13.45 24.28 -2.41
N GLN A 943 12.71 25.37 -2.59
CA GLN A 943 13.00 26.66 -1.97
C GLN A 943 13.11 26.58 -0.44
N SER A 944 12.38 25.68 0.24
CA SER A 944 12.38 25.56 1.70
C SER A 944 13.75 25.18 2.23
N PHE A 945 14.51 24.37 1.49
CA PHE A 945 15.88 24.00 1.86
C PHE A 945 16.88 25.10 1.50
N VAL A 946 16.58 25.90 0.47
CA VAL A 946 17.44 27.01 0.01
C VAL A 946 17.27 28.26 0.89
N GLU A 947 16.08 28.49 1.44
CA GLU A 947 15.77 29.66 2.27
C GLU A 947 16.69 29.74 3.50
N GLU A 948 16.92 28.60 4.17
CA GLU A 948 17.70 28.51 5.42
C GLU A 948 19.13 27.97 5.22
N CYS A 949 19.57 27.70 3.98
CA CYS A 949 20.84 27.02 3.71
C CYS A 949 22.11 27.78 4.14
N ASP A 950 22.01 29.10 4.36
CA ASP A 950 23.11 29.98 4.76
C ASP A 950 23.16 30.25 6.27
N SER A 951 22.14 29.84 7.03
CA SER A 951 21.98 30.15 8.45
C SER A 951 21.86 28.90 9.34
N HIS A 952 21.35 27.79 8.81
CA HIS A 952 21.16 26.53 9.55
C HIS A 952 22.06 25.40 9.01
N ILE A 953 22.87 24.81 9.91
CA ILE A 953 23.82 23.71 9.57
C ILE A 953 23.10 22.46 9.04
N GLU A 954 21.85 22.23 9.45
CA GLU A 954 21.06 21.08 9.02
C GLU A 954 20.62 21.21 7.55
N ASP A 955 20.09 22.36 7.13
CA ASP A 955 19.67 22.59 5.74
C ASP A 955 20.85 22.69 4.78
N THR A 956 22.00 23.20 5.25
CA THR A 956 23.26 23.11 4.49
C THR A 956 23.61 21.66 4.16
N LYS A 957 23.49 20.74 5.13
CA LYS A 957 23.79 19.31 4.94
C LYS A 957 22.77 18.62 4.05
N ILE A 958 21.50 19.03 4.11
CA ILE A 958 20.45 18.51 3.22
C ILE A 958 20.76 18.92 1.78
N CYS A 959 21.05 20.20 1.53
CA CYS A 959 21.48 20.70 0.22
C CYS A 959 22.72 19.96 -0.30
N GLU A 960 23.75 19.79 0.55
CA GLU A 960 24.96 19.03 0.21
C GLU A 960 24.63 17.58 -0.19
N THR A 961 23.75 16.92 0.56
CA THR A 961 23.34 15.53 0.29
C THR A 961 22.58 15.43 -1.03
N ILE A 962 21.64 16.34 -1.31
CA ILE A 962 20.86 16.36 -2.55
C ILE A 962 21.78 16.61 -3.76
N ILE A 963 22.73 17.54 -3.63
CA ILE A 963 23.73 17.81 -4.67
C ILE A 963 24.60 16.59 -4.94
N HIS A 964 25.07 15.91 -3.89
CA HIS A 964 25.86 14.68 -4.04
C HIS A 964 25.06 13.54 -4.67
N LEU A 965 23.78 13.39 -4.31
CA LEU A 965 22.90 12.38 -4.87
C LEU A 965 22.68 12.58 -6.37
N ALA A 966 22.28 13.79 -6.77
CA ALA A 966 22.01 14.11 -8.16
C ALA A 966 23.27 13.90 -9.04
N ARG A 967 24.46 14.31 -8.56
CA ARG A 967 25.73 14.01 -9.23
C ARG A 967 26.00 12.52 -9.40
N SER A 968 25.69 11.73 -8.37
CA SER A 968 25.87 10.28 -8.40
C SER A 968 24.93 9.58 -9.39
N LEU A 969 23.81 10.22 -9.73
CA LEU A 969 22.84 9.76 -10.72
C LEU A 969 23.01 10.43 -12.08
N GLU A 970 24.09 11.21 -12.27
CA GLU A 970 24.36 11.97 -13.49
C GLU A 970 23.25 12.97 -13.87
N LEU A 971 22.47 13.42 -12.88
CA LEU A 971 21.41 14.42 -13.04
C LEU A 971 21.96 15.84 -12.90
N ARG A 972 21.41 16.77 -13.68
CA ARG A 972 21.71 18.20 -13.53
C ARG A 972 20.92 18.78 -12.36
N ILE A 973 21.56 19.58 -11.52
CA ILE A 973 20.93 20.18 -10.35
C ILE A 973 20.54 21.62 -10.64
N VAL A 974 19.34 22.01 -10.23
CA VAL A 974 18.85 23.39 -10.21
C VAL A 974 18.45 23.74 -8.78
N ALA A 975 18.95 24.84 -8.23
CA ALA A 975 18.48 25.34 -6.94
C ALA A 975 17.42 26.42 -7.13
N GLU A 976 16.26 26.24 -6.49
CA GLU A 976 15.13 27.17 -6.54
C GLU A 976 15.08 28.13 -5.37
N GLY A 977 14.30 29.19 -5.49
CA GLY A 977 14.10 30.13 -4.38
C GLY A 977 15.36 30.90 -3.97
N VAL A 978 16.37 31.02 -4.84
CA VAL A 978 17.59 31.77 -4.50
C VAL A 978 17.27 33.28 -4.46
N GLU A 979 17.17 33.83 -3.25
CA GLU A 979 16.77 35.23 -3.02
C GLU A 979 17.96 36.15 -2.69
N THR A 980 19.04 35.60 -2.14
CA THR A 980 20.18 36.38 -1.65
C THR A 980 21.52 35.94 -2.26
N ALA A 981 22.53 36.83 -2.21
CA ALA A 981 23.88 36.51 -2.67
C ALA A 981 24.56 35.41 -1.80
N PRO A 982 24.45 35.43 -0.45
CA PRO A 982 24.99 34.37 0.40
C PRO A 982 24.47 32.97 0.06
N GLN A 983 23.17 32.80 -0.20
CA GLN A 983 22.58 31.53 -0.64
C GLN A 983 23.24 31.03 -1.94
N ALA A 984 23.39 31.92 -2.93
CA ALA A 984 24.01 31.58 -4.21
C ALA A 984 25.49 31.16 -4.04
N ASP A 985 26.27 31.91 -3.25
CA ASP A 985 27.69 31.62 -3.00
C ASP A 985 27.87 30.29 -2.25
N MET A 986 27.00 30.00 -1.28
CA MET A 986 27.01 28.75 -0.53
C MET A 986 26.70 27.55 -1.43
N LEU A 987 25.60 27.59 -2.19
CA LEU A 987 25.22 26.51 -3.11
C LEU A 987 26.26 26.31 -4.22
N LYS A 988 26.91 27.38 -4.68
CA LYS A 988 28.04 27.31 -5.62
C LYS A 988 29.27 26.64 -5.01
N SER A 989 29.53 26.82 -3.72
CA SER A 989 30.62 26.13 -3.01
C SER A 989 30.39 24.62 -2.87
N LEU A 990 29.12 24.20 -2.71
CA LEU A 990 28.70 22.80 -2.76
C LEU A 990 28.71 22.25 -4.21
N GLY A 991 28.71 23.18 -5.17
CA GLY A 991 28.84 22.98 -6.60
C GLY A 991 27.53 22.64 -7.32
N CYS A 992 26.45 23.27 -6.87
CA CYS A 992 25.30 23.55 -7.71
C CYS A 992 25.72 24.49 -8.85
N GLU A 993 25.27 24.22 -10.08
CA GLU A 993 25.69 24.99 -11.27
C GLU A 993 24.58 25.89 -11.83
N VAL A 994 23.32 25.46 -11.68
CA VAL A 994 22.14 26.16 -12.22
C VAL A 994 21.30 26.71 -11.08
N PHE A 995 20.87 27.96 -11.23
CA PHE A 995 20.14 28.69 -10.19
C PHE A 995 18.88 29.33 -10.76
N GLN A 996 17.84 29.36 -9.94
CA GLN A 996 16.58 30.04 -10.20
C GLN A 996 16.10 30.74 -8.92
N GLY A 997 15.71 32.01 -9.04
CA GLY A 997 15.25 32.78 -7.89
C GLY A 997 15.32 34.28 -8.09
N TYR A 998 14.72 35.02 -7.17
CA TYR A 998 14.57 36.48 -7.26
C TYR A 998 15.89 37.25 -7.16
N TYR A 999 16.93 36.65 -6.59
CA TYR A 999 18.27 37.22 -6.64
C TYR A 999 18.71 37.47 -8.09
N PHE A 1000 18.41 36.54 -8.98
CA PHE A 1000 18.80 36.60 -10.39
C PHE A 1000 17.77 37.38 -11.20
N HIS A 1001 16.58 36.81 -11.38
CA HIS A 1001 15.49 37.36 -12.18
C HIS A 1001 14.15 36.96 -11.56
N LYS A 1002 13.23 37.93 -11.47
CA LYS A 1002 11.82 37.63 -11.17
C LYS A 1002 11.14 37.03 -12.40
N PRO A 1003 9.97 36.38 -12.28
CA PRO A 1003 9.16 36.00 -13.44
C PRO A 1003 8.76 37.23 -14.27
N MET A 1004 9.01 37.21 -15.57
CA MET A 1004 8.80 38.34 -16.49
C MET A 1004 7.93 37.95 -17.69
N GLU A 1005 7.33 38.94 -18.35
CA GLU A 1005 6.58 38.70 -19.57
C GLU A 1005 7.50 38.36 -20.75
N GLY A 1006 6.97 37.66 -21.75
CA GLY A 1006 7.77 37.18 -22.89
C GLY A 1006 8.50 38.29 -23.67
N ALA A 1007 7.98 39.51 -23.67
CA ALA A 1007 8.61 40.66 -24.31
C ALA A 1007 9.88 41.14 -23.57
N ASP A 1008 9.92 41.00 -22.23
CA ASP A 1008 11.09 41.36 -21.44
C ASP A 1008 12.15 40.25 -21.48
N ILE A 1009 11.74 38.99 -21.53
CA ILE A 1009 12.65 37.86 -21.79
C ILE A 1009 13.34 38.00 -23.14
N ALA A 1010 12.63 38.44 -24.17
CA ALA A 1010 13.22 38.66 -25.49
C ALA A 1010 14.44 39.61 -25.43
N LYS A 1011 14.41 40.63 -24.55
CA LYS A 1011 15.55 41.55 -24.35
C LYS A 1011 16.76 40.85 -23.72
N LEU A 1012 16.52 39.89 -22.84
CA LEU A 1012 17.59 39.09 -22.23
C LEU A 1012 18.19 38.10 -23.24
N LEU A 1013 17.36 37.54 -24.13
CA LEU A 1013 17.78 36.61 -25.18
C LEU A 1013 18.44 37.29 -26.40
N THR A 1014 18.32 38.62 -26.54
CA THR A 1014 19.01 39.40 -27.61
C THR A 1014 20.50 39.66 -27.36
N VAL A 1015 21.03 39.47 -26.15
CA VAL A 1015 22.42 39.81 -25.83
C VAL A 1015 23.38 38.74 -26.41
N SER A 1016 24.26 39.22 -27.29
CA SER A 1016 25.13 38.49 -28.24
C SER A 1016 26.33 37.73 -27.62
N PRO A 1017 27.07 36.92 -28.41
CA PRO A 1017 27.85 35.78 -27.97
C PRO A 1017 29.17 36.18 -27.29
N VAL A 1018 29.53 35.49 -26.21
CA VAL A 1018 30.92 35.38 -25.77
C VAL A 1018 31.43 34.02 -26.24
N ILE A 1019 32.53 34.09 -27.00
CA ILE A 1019 33.12 33.07 -27.86
C ILE A 1019 34.09 32.15 -27.08
N ALA A 1020 34.21 30.92 -27.60
CA ALA A 1020 35.22 29.86 -27.42
C ALA A 1020 34.97 28.83 -26.31
#